data_AF-A0A9X3F2S3-F1
#
_entry.id   AF-A0A9X3F2S3-F1
#
_cell.length_a   1.000
_cell.length_b   1.000
_cell.length_c   1.000
_cell.angle_alpha   90.00
_cell.angle_beta   90.00
_cell.angle_gamma   90.00
#
_symmetry.space_group_name_H-M   'P 1'
#
loop_
_entity.id
_entity.type
_entity.pdbx_description
1 polymer ?
#
loop_
_entity_poly.entity_id
_entity_poly.type
_entity_poly.pdbx_seq_one_letter_code
_entity_poly.pdbx_strand_id
1 'polypeptide(L)'
;MRDLLDGVLARDPYHWGVLHAAQQAAERDGDGARAEQFAARIAPLAEVRPVLTRLFSEDDDEREPALEQFRELAPPQRLLLARRLLVMAGQIAADVLGAAARVLLATGDSDALADLQAAAVGLQSPSEFAGQLAALREDGIVDLADPLLPTFQALLLRPESGGFFEDDWKEDLVEKLAPIAHEPVIFDWLLAALGEDSRHTLRDKILSKLFIAYNDNEVVARLSEGQAFRLVRVAARLGVKPAGAGDDDDGAFPAIHVYHAAGRVLFYFTNPGGLPAIAEVLAETSDQELLSNLYSGLAHIKTEDALGLLRSRLFVEQRQVWYLCNAVAETFDDDGHGEIMVELERTRSDHGANSYAVVFLDFESDTKKKPHSYVAALARAVLGWPEPGDPRARGQRKFLLMHAVRLGLESGDHELVRRAHAAAQAIAEPPFSNLSELHYERATDDPWQSFKAKDRKQLGRVLAGESEAPRKLARPQKKIGDDALAELAGVPIDRRFLTTPDGEVWFFDKQERLHVFDGQEVKAPGFEVVSDLDDLGTFLAGAERCDGRVVHWNASAGEFRDIVCYGDRVLVYEGVNNGRFTGHGIVADGRESAEALFRKLADHPAKDWFAAEPWYVPQRGGVLRTYYAPHAGEDDDKSEYVAELREGPEALAEVEARVLTLLKRPGARVACIEWTDDRRRPGDMGLLEYFEDRARDDERAPSWHLEAFAEFERLLAEWGWTAELHDLSVSRGAPPDEAAIARFAAAAGAEVPAKLREAWSHGPLAWQIGERGRAFLGPEEALARGPALTAAVEALAGKMRPADAEPLRAMMAGAQVVIEDAQQRPVVLFVPKSPQRKDGRVFVEYEVSEPPDDLWFEGSFEWFIAESLGRPFVAALGEACPDLRGLPYGARRHEGVVRRRYTQGGKFWEVVLDPRGAFVLTRSGKLGAAGSEKLRRLAGEDEARAVFDKMVKDKTSEGWKLAK
;
A
#
# COMPACT_ATOMS: atom_id res chain seq x y z
N MET A 1 48.71 -4.01 -42.29
CA MET A 1 47.45 -3.49 -42.84
C MET A 1 46.52 -4.63 -43.22
N ARG A 2 46.93 -5.55 -44.09
CA ARG A 2 46.17 -6.77 -44.42
C ARG A 2 45.73 -7.56 -43.18
N ASP A 3 46.66 -7.89 -42.28
CA ASP A 3 46.34 -8.60 -41.02
C ASP A 3 45.41 -7.83 -40.07
N LEU A 4 45.42 -6.48 -40.15
CA LEU A 4 44.54 -5.61 -39.37
C LEU A 4 43.12 -5.60 -39.95
N LEU A 5 43.00 -5.50 -41.28
CA LEU A 5 41.72 -5.61 -41.99
C LEU A 5 41.11 -7.00 -41.81
N ASP A 6 41.92 -8.05 -41.95
CA ASP A 6 41.48 -9.44 -41.74
C ASP A 6 41.11 -9.68 -40.25
N GLY A 7 41.82 -9.06 -39.30
CA GLY A 7 41.47 -9.11 -37.88
C GLY A 7 40.17 -8.39 -37.52
N VAL A 8 39.86 -7.26 -38.17
CA VAL A 8 38.56 -6.59 -37.99
C VAL A 8 37.44 -7.37 -38.68
N LEU A 9 37.66 -7.90 -39.89
CA LEU A 9 36.66 -8.72 -40.61
C LEU A 9 36.43 -10.09 -39.97
N ALA A 10 37.37 -10.59 -39.17
CA ALA A 10 37.18 -11.79 -38.35
C ALA A 10 36.23 -11.54 -37.16
N ARG A 11 36.20 -10.30 -36.64
CA ARG A 11 35.28 -9.90 -35.55
C ARG A 11 33.95 -9.38 -36.08
N ASP A 12 34.00 -8.72 -37.23
CA ASP A 12 32.89 -8.06 -37.86
C ASP A 12 32.94 -8.28 -39.38
N PRO A 13 32.41 -9.42 -39.86
CA PRO A 13 32.44 -9.80 -41.26
C PRO A 13 31.71 -8.81 -42.18
N TYR A 14 30.92 -7.89 -41.62
CA TYR A 14 30.06 -7.00 -42.38
C TYR A 14 30.49 -5.54 -42.26
N HIS A 15 31.70 -5.27 -41.75
CA HIS A 15 32.20 -3.91 -41.56
C HIS A 15 32.41 -3.18 -42.88
N TRP A 16 31.42 -2.38 -43.27
CA TRP A 16 31.36 -1.67 -44.55
C TRP A 16 32.67 -0.96 -44.93
N GLY A 17 33.18 -0.11 -44.04
CA GLY A 17 34.41 0.65 -44.28
C GLY A 17 35.66 -0.23 -44.45
N VAL A 18 35.69 -1.39 -43.79
CA VAL A 18 36.83 -2.32 -43.81
C VAL A 18 36.72 -3.25 -45.01
N LEU A 19 35.51 -3.67 -45.39
CA LEU A 19 35.26 -4.41 -46.63
C LEU A 19 35.67 -3.58 -47.87
N HIS A 20 35.31 -2.30 -47.92
CA HIS A 20 35.75 -1.41 -49.00
C HIS A 20 37.26 -1.19 -49.00
N ALA A 21 37.87 -0.99 -47.83
CA ALA A 21 39.32 -0.87 -47.72
C ALA A 21 40.03 -2.16 -48.14
N ALA A 22 39.48 -3.33 -47.82
CA ALA A 22 40.00 -4.64 -48.19
C ALA A 22 39.82 -4.95 -49.68
N GLN A 23 38.68 -4.55 -50.28
CA GLN A 23 38.47 -4.62 -51.73
C GLN A 23 39.50 -3.75 -52.47
N GLN A 24 39.63 -2.48 -52.09
CA GLN A 24 40.59 -1.56 -52.70
C GLN A 24 42.04 -2.04 -52.53
N ALA A 25 42.36 -2.67 -51.39
CA ALA A 25 43.66 -3.28 -51.18
C ALA A 25 43.88 -4.49 -52.10
N ALA A 26 42.89 -5.39 -52.25
CA ALA A 26 42.97 -6.53 -53.15
C ALA A 26 43.11 -6.12 -54.63
N GLU A 27 42.38 -5.08 -55.07
CA GLU A 27 42.49 -4.50 -56.41
C GLU A 27 43.89 -3.91 -56.68
N ARG A 28 44.46 -3.20 -55.70
CA ARG A 28 45.83 -2.66 -55.78
C ARG A 28 46.90 -3.75 -55.82
N ASP A 29 46.66 -4.86 -55.11
CA ASP A 29 47.57 -6.00 -55.05
C ASP A 29 47.42 -6.96 -56.26
N GLY A 30 46.49 -6.67 -57.18
CA GLY A 30 46.23 -7.48 -58.38
C GLY A 30 45.50 -8.81 -58.11
N ASP A 31 44.93 -8.96 -56.91
CA ASP A 31 44.17 -10.15 -56.50
C ASP A 31 42.69 -10.00 -56.87
N GLY A 32 42.41 -10.15 -58.17
CA GLY A 32 41.07 -9.95 -58.74
C GLY A 32 39.99 -10.87 -58.13
N ALA A 33 40.36 -12.10 -57.77
CA ALA A 33 39.43 -13.05 -57.16
C ALA A 33 39.00 -12.61 -55.74
N ARG A 34 39.94 -12.09 -54.95
CA ARG A 34 39.64 -11.59 -53.60
C ARG A 34 38.91 -10.25 -53.64
N ALA A 35 39.22 -9.39 -54.61
CA ALA A 35 38.47 -8.17 -54.88
C ALA A 35 37.00 -8.47 -55.24
N GLU A 36 36.75 -9.45 -56.12
CA GLU A 36 35.40 -9.93 -56.44
C GLU A 36 34.70 -10.51 -55.21
N GLN A 37 35.42 -11.27 -54.36
CA GLN A 37 34.87 -11.81 -53.11
C GLN A 37 34.41 -10.71 -52.14
N PHE A 38 35.17 -9.62 -51.99
CA PHE A 38 34.76 -8.48 -51.17
C PHE A 38 33.62 -7.69 -51.82
N ALA A 39 33.67 -7.47 -53.13
CA ALA A 39 32.59 -6.79 -53.88
C ALA A 39 31.25 -7.54 -53.73
N ALA A 40 31.28 -8.88 -53.77
CA ALA A 40 30.10 -9.72 -53.55
C ALA A 40 29.51 -9.60 -52.13
N ARG A 41 30.32 -9.24 -51.13
CA ARG A 41 29.87 -8.97 -49.74
C ARG A 41 29.38 -7.54 -49.55
N ILE A 42 29.92 -6.59 -50.31
CA ILE A 42 29.56 -5.18 -50.25
C ILE A 42 28.19 -4.94 -50.92
N ALA A 43 27.93 -5.55 -52.07
CA ALA A 43 26.70 -5.26 -52.82
C ALA A 43 25.40 -5.43 -51.99
N PRO A 44 25.20 -6.51 -51.20
CA PRO A 44 24.01 -6.66 -50.36
C PRO A 44 23.95 -5.68 -49.18
N LEU A 45 25.10 -5.27 -48.64
CA LEU A 45 25.16 -4.29 -47.55
C LEU A 45 24.81 -2.87 -48.01
N ALA A 46 25.05 -2.56 -49.29
CA ALA A 46 24.76 -1.25 -49.88
C ALA A 46 23.26 -0.96 -49.85
N GLU A 47 22.46 -2.01 -50.08
CA GLU A 47 21.01 -1.96 -50.18
C GLU A 47 20.34 -1.75 -48.81
N VAL A 48 20.93 -2.29 -47.74
CA VAL A 48 20.38 -2.18 -46.37
C VAL A 48 20.97 -1.03 -45.56
N ARG A 49 22.02 -0.37 -46.07
CA ARG A 49 22.72 0.72 -45.36
C ARG A 49 21.81 1.89 -44.93
N PRO A 50 20.85 2.38 -45.76
CA PRO A 50 19.95 3.45 -45.32
C PRO A 50 19.10 3.05 -44.11
N VAL A 51 18.65 1.79 -44.07
CA VAL A 51 17.89 1.23 -42.95
C VAL A 51 18.80 1.08 -41.73
N LEU A 52 19.99 0.48 -41.90
CA LEU A 52 20.99 0.34 -40.84
C LEU A 52 21.28 1.70 -40.18
N THR A 53 21.61 2.75 -40.95
CA THR A 53 21.94 4.06 -40.38
C THR A 53 20.80 4.65 -39.54
N ARG A 54 19.55 4.48 -39.97
CA ARG A 54 18.39 4.99 -39.22
C ARG A 54 18.05 4.14 -37.98
N LEU A 55 18.37 2.84 -37.99
CA LEU A 55 18.25 1.99 -36.81
C LEU A 55 19.24 2.37 -35.69
N PHE A 56 20.33 3.08 -36.02
CA PHE A 56 21.25 3.69 -35.06
C PHE A 56 20.82 5.09 -34.61
N SER A 57 19.69 5.62 -35.10
CA SER A 57 19.21 6.92 -34.67
C SER A 57 18.72 6.87 -33.23
N GLU A 58 19.09 7.88 -32.45
CA GLU A 58 18.57 8.10 -31.11
C GLU A 58 17.14 8.67 -31.16
N ASP A 59 16.70 9.16 -32.32
CA ASP A 59 15.35 9.69 -32.56
C ASP A 59 14.36 8.56 -32.87
N ASP A 60 13.35 8.39 -32.02
CA ASP A 60 12.31 7.39 -32.16
C ASP A 60 11.48 7.61 -33.44
N ASP A 61 11.27 8.86 -33.87
CA ASP A 61 10.55 9.20 -35.11
C ASP A 61 11.31 8.76 -36.36
N GLU A 62 12.64 8.62 -36.26
CA GLU A 62 13.46 8.05 -37.33
C GLU A 62 13.63 6.54 -37.21
N ARG A 63 13.77 6.04 -35.97
CA ARG A 63 14.07 4.64 -35.63
C ARG A 63 12.85 3.73 -35.80
N GLU A 64 11.66 4.15 -35.38
CA GLU A 64 10.44 3.34 -35.46
C GLU A 64 10.05 3.04 -36.92
N PRO A 65 10.05 4.00 -37.86
CA PRO A 65 9.81 3.67 -39.26
C PRO A 65 10.98 2.87 -39.88
N ALA A 66 12.20 2.98 -39.36
CA ALA A 66 13.33 2.14 -39.79
C ALA A 66 13.21 0.70 -39.30
N LEU A 67 12.66 0.49 -38.10
CA LEU A 67 12.28 -0.83 -37.58
C LEU A 67 11.22 -1.48 -38.46
N GLU A 68 10.23 -0.72 -38.93
CA GLU A 68 9.23 -1.24 -39.87
C GLU A 68 9.85 -1.57 -41.23
N GLN A 69 10.69 -0.69 -41.78
CA GLN A 69 11.44 -0.97 -43.00
C GLN A 69 12.32 -2.22 -42.87
N PHE A 70 12.96 -2.42 -41.71
CA PHE A 70 13.71 -3.63 -41.41
C PHE A 70 12.83 -4.88 -41.44
N ARG A 71 11.62 -4.83 -40.90
CA ARG A 71 10.63 -5.92 -40.96
C ARG A 71 10.08 -6.15 -42.38
N GLU A 72 10.20 -5.19 -43.29
CA GLU A 72 9.78 -5.31 -44.69
C GLU A 72 10.90 -5.79 -45.64
N LEU A 73 12.17 -5.70 -45.24
CA LEU A 73 13.31 -6.13 -46.07
C LEU A 73 13.18 -7.57 -46.55
N ALA A 74 13.69 -7.88 -47.75
CA ALA A 74 13.71 -9.25 -48.25
C ALA A 74 14.48 -10.17 -47.28
N PRO A 75 14.11 -11.46 -47.11
CA PRO A 75 14.70 -12.32 -46.09
C PRO A 75 16.25 -12.37 -46.06
N PRO A 76 16.96 -12.42 -47.21
CA PRO A 76 18.43 -12.42 -47.21
C PRO A 76 19.04 -11.10 -46.71
N GLN A 77 18.42 -9.97 -47.06
CA GLN A 77 18.83 -8.63 -46.62
C GLN A 77 18.56 -8.42 -45.13
N ARG A 78 17.40 -8.90 -44.67
CA ARG A 78 16.98 -8.85 -43.28
C ARG A 78 17.90 -9.65 -42.37
N LEU A 79 18.25 -10.88 -42.77
CA LEU A 79 19.18 -11.75 -42.04
C LEU A 79 20.58 -11.15 -41.95
N LEU A 80 21.09 -10.61 -43.06
CA LEU A 80 22.38 -9.93 -43.13
C LEU A 80 22.44 -8.75 -42.15
N LEU A 81 21.39 -7.91 -42.16
CA LEU A 81 21.27 -6.76 -41.28
C LEU A 81 21.11 -7.18 -39.81
N ALA A 82 20.35 -8.24 -39.51
CA ALA A 82 20.22 -8.78 -38.15
C ALA A 82 21.56 -9.25 -37.56
N ARG A 83 22.37 -10.01 -38.32
CA ARG A 83 23.71 -10.44 -37.87
C ARG A 83 24.62 -9.23 -37.61
N ARG A 84 24.54 -8.21 -38.46
CA ARG A 84 25.30 -6.97 -38.28
C ARG A 84 24.92 -6.24 -36.99
N LEU A 85 23.62 -6.16 -36.68
CA LEU A 85 23.11 -5.51 -35.48
C LEU A 85 23.59 -6.22 -34.20
N LEU A 86 23.65 -7.55 -34.20
CA LEU A 86 24.19 -8.30 -33.04
C LEU A 86 25.67 -8.03 -32.76
N VAL A 87 26.50 -7.94 -33.79
CA VAL A 87 27.92 -7.57 -33.63
C VAL A 87 28.07 -6.18 -33.00
N MET A 88 27.04 -5.34 -33.11
CA MET A 88 26.96 -3.98 -32.60
C MET A 88 26.05 -3.84 -31.36
N ALA A 89 25.72 -4.93 -30.68
CA ALA A 89 24.71 -4.93 -29.61
C ALA A 89 24.97 -3.95 -28.46
N GLY A 90 26.23 -3.60 -28.18
CA GLY A 90 26.58 -2.57 -27.19
C GLY A 90 26.40 -1.12 -27.67
N GLN A 91 25.86 -0.89 -28.87
CA GLN A 91 25.72 0.42 -29.52
C GLN A 91 24.30 0.68 -30.07
N ILE A 92 23.35 -0.22 -29.83
CA ILE A 92 21.98 -0.13 -30.35
C ILE A 92 20.93 -0.25 -29.24
N ALA A 93 19.77 0.34 -29.49
CA ALA A 93 18.63 0.25 -28.57
C ALA A 93 18.07 -1.19 -28.49
N ALA A 94 17.49 -1.53 -27.33
CA ALA A 94 17.02 -2.88 -27.02
C ALA A 94 15.90 -3.38 -27.95
N ASP A 95 15.02 -2.50 -28.42
CA ASP A 95 13.97 -2.76 -29.41
C ASP A 95 14.54 -3.20 -30.78
N VAL A 96 15.59 -2.52 -31.25
CA VAL A 96 16.35 -2.88 -32.47
C VAL A 96 17.05 -4.21 -32.32
N LEU A 97 17.68 -4.42 -31.16
CA LEU A 97 18.33 -5.68 -30.85
C LEU A 97 17.32 -6.84 -30.74
N GLY A 98 16.15 -6.60 -30.15
CA GLY A 98 15.02 -7.55 -30.08
C GLY A 98 14.48 -7.90 -31.47
N ALA A 99 14.35 -6.91 -32.35
CA ALA A 99 13.96 -7.15 -33.75
C ALA A 99 15.01 -7.97 -34.52
N ALA A 100 16.31 -7.70 -34.31
CA ALA A 100 17.39 -8.48 -34.90
C ALA A 100 17.40 -9.93 -34.38
N ALA A 101 17.23 -10.11 -33.07
CA ALA A 101 17.11 -11.42 -32.44
C ALA A 101 15.91 -12.20 -33.01
N ARG A 102 14.75 -11.55 -33.20
CA ARG A 102 13.56 -12.16 -33.82
C ARG A 102 13.86 -12.76 -35.20
N VAL A 103 14.58 -12.02 -36.04
CA VAL A 103 14.94 -12.46 -37.40
C VAL A 103 15.89 -13.66 -37.36
N LEU A 104 16.86 -13.65 -36.44
CA LEU A 104 17.86 -14.69 -36.32
C LEU A 104 17.31 -15.97 -35.72
N LEU A 105 16.46 -15.86 -34.70
CA LEU A 105 15.79 -17.01 -34.10
C LEU A 105 14.81 -17.67 -35.08
N ALA A 106 14.19 -16.88 -35.96
CA ALA A 106 13.32 -17.39 -37.02
C ALA A 106 14.07 -18.21 -38.09
N THR A 107 15.41 -18.13 -38.19
CA THR A 107 16.16 -18.96 -39.16
C THR A 107 16.47 -20.36 -38.65
N GLY A 108 16.38 -20.61 -37.33
CA GLY A 108 16.73 -21.89 -36.72
C GLY A 108 18.21 -22.29 -36.88
N ASP A 109 19.10 -21.31 -37.12
CA ASP A 109 20.53 -21.53 -37.38
C ASP A 109 21.32 -21.53 -36.06
N SER A 110 22.14 -22.56 -35.82
CA SER A 110 22.98 -22.66 -34.61
C SER A 110 24.02 -21.55 -34.51
N ASP A 111 24.52 -21.05 -35.64
CA ASP A 111 25.51 -19.96 -35.66
C ASP A 111 24.88 -18.64 -35.21
N ALA A 112 23.60 -18.43 -35.53
CA ALA A 112 22.85 -17.26 -35.11
C ALA A 112 22.67 -17.20 -33.59
N LEU A 113 22.64 -18.36 -32.94
CA LEU A 113 22.57 -18.43 -31.48
C LEU A 113 23.91 -18.11 -30.82
N ALA A 114 25.02 -18.61 -31.36
CA ALA A 114 26.35 -18.26 -30.87
C ALA A 114 26.61 -16.74 -30.99
N ASP A 115 26.14 -16.12 -32.07
CA ASP A 115 26.19 -14.68 -32.28
C ASP A 115 25.37 -13.91 -31.21
N LEU A 116 24.17 -14.41 -30.85
CA LEU A 116 23.34 -13.84 -29.78
C LEU A 116 24.01 -13.92 -28.41
N GLN A 117 24.61 -15.07 -28.08
CA GLN A 117 25.32 -15.27 -26.80
C GLN A 117 26.54 -14.35 -26.69
N ALA A 118 27.32 -14.22 -27.76
CA ALA A 118 28.47 -13.32 -27.80
C ALA A 118 28.06 -11.84 -27.66
N ALA A 119 26.94 -11.46 -28.28
CA ALA A 119 26.36 -10.12 -28.17
C ALA A 119 25.89 -9.79 -26.74
N ALA A 120 25.28 -10.74 -26.06
CA ALA A 120 24.74 -10.56 -24.71
C ALA A 120 25.80 -10.18 -23.66
N VAL A 121 27.03 -10.68 -23.81
CA VAL A 121 28.16 -10.35 -22.93
C VAL A 121 28.59 -8.88 -23.05
N GLY A 122 28.30 -8.23 -24.19
CA GLY A 122 28.69 -6.85 -24.49
C GLY A 122 27.58 -5.80 -24.31
N LEU A 123 26.44 -6.16 -23.74
CA LEU A 123 25.29 -5.25 -23.61
C LEU A 123 25.49 -4.15 -22.56
N GLN A 124 25.03 -2.96 -22.93
CA GLN A 124 24.87 -1.83 -22.00
C GLN A 124 23.62 -1.97 -21.12
N SER A 125 22.53 -2.53 -21.66
CA SER A 125 21.26 -2.76 -20.94
C SER A 125 20.81 -4.23 -20.97
N PRO A 126 21.42 -5.12 -20.15
CA PRO A 126 21.05 -6.53 -20.08
C PRO A 126 19.57 -6.84 -19.79
N SER A 127 18.93 -6.06 -18.91
CA SER A 127 17.55 -6.31 -18.46
C SER A 127 16.52 -5.94 -19.52
N GLU A 128 16.68 -4.79 -20.20
CA GLU A 128 15.83 -4.40 -21.33
C GLU A 128 15.87 -5.45 -22.45
N PHE A 129 17.07 -5.94 -22.78
CA PHE A 129 17.21 -7.00 -23.79
C PHE A 129 16.57 -8.32 -23.34
N ALA A 130 16.69 -8.68 -22.07
CA ALA A 130 16.01 -9.84 -21.51
C ALA A 130 14.48 -9.73 -21.58
N GLY A 131 13.92 -8.55 -21.31
CA GLY A 131 12.49 -8.27 -21.49
C GLY A 131 12.06 -8.42 -22.96
N GLN A 132 12.86 -7.93 -23.91
CA GLN A 132 12.60 -8.12 -25.33
C GLN A 132 12.64 -9.60 -25.73
N LEU A 133 13.62 -10.37 -25.24
CA LEU A 133 13.70 -11.81 -25.47
C LEU A 133 12.52 -12.58 -24.87
N ALA A 134 12.03 -12.18 -23.69
CA ALA A 134 10.83 -12.76 -23.08
C ALA A 134 9.58 -12.47 -23.91
N ALA A 135 9.41 -11.24 -24.41
CA ALA A 135 8.29 -10.86 -25.28
C ALA A 135 8.26 -11.66 -26.60
N LEU A 136 9.42 -12.00 -27.17
CA LEU A 136 9.49 -12.86 -28.38
C LEU A 136 8.88 -14.25 -28.17
N ARG A 137 8.89 -14.76 -26.94
CA ARG A 137 8.22 -16.02 -26.60
C ARG A 137 6.72 -15.85 -26.51
N GLU A 138 6.25 -14.82 -25.80
CA GLU A 138 4.82 -14.58 -25.64
C GLU A 138 4.13 -14.41 -26.99
N ASP A 139 4.81 -13.79 -27.94
CA ASP A 139 4.38 -13.66 -29.34
C ASP A 139 4.40 -14.99 -30.12
N GLY A 140 4.84 -16.11 -29.51
CA GLY A 140 4.88 -17.44 -30.13
C GLY A 140 5.97 -17.60 -31.19
N ILE A 141 6.96 -16.71 -31.25
CA ILE A 141 7.94 -16.66 -32.34
C ILE A 141 9.08 -17.65 -32.13
N VAL A 142 9.37 -18.00 -30.87
CA VAL A 142 10.45 -18.90 -30.49
C VAL A 142 9.94 -19.93 -29.50
N ASP A 143 10.33 -21.19 -29.67
CA ASP A 143 10.23 -22.19 -28.62
C ASP A 143 11.44 -22.00 -27.68
N LEU A 144 11.21 -21.47 -26.48
CA LEU A 144 12.28 -21.05 -25.55
C LEU A 144 13.18 -22.18 -25.07
N ALA A 145 12.79 -23.43 -25.31
CA ALA A 145 13.35 -24.60 -24.66
C ALA A 145 14.84 -24.90 -24.97
N ASP A 146 15.52 -24.18 -25.86
CA ASP A 146 16.96 -24.42 -26.07
C ASP A 146 17.82 -23.18 -26.46
N PRO A 147 17.36 -22.23 -27.31
CA PRO A 147 18.29 -21.22 -27.81
C PRO A 147 18.65 -20.16 -26.76
N LEU A 148 17.68 -19.59 -26.04
CA LEU A 148 17.93 -18.37 -25.28
C LEU A 148 18.45 -18.60 -23.85
N LEU A 149 18.37 -19.83 -23.34
CA LEU A 149 18.80 -20.15 -21.98
C LEU A 149 20.28 -19.82 -21.71
N PRO A 150 21.25 -20.20 -22.58
CA PRO A 150 22.65 -19.87 -22.33
C PRO A 150 22.91 -18.36 -22.36
N THR A 151 22.08 -17.60 -23.09
CA THR A 151 22.12 -16.14 -23.13
C THR A 151 21.70 -15.55 -21.78
N PHE A 152 20.57 -15.99 -21.22
CA PHE A 152 20.14 -15.58 -19.87
C PHE A 152 21.13 -16.00 -18.79
N GLN A 153 21.70 -17.22 -18.91
CA GLN A 153 22.76 -17.70 -18.02
C GLN A 153 24.01 -16.81 -18.08
N ALA A 154 24.47 -16.45 -19.28
CA ALA A 154 25.62 -15.57 -19.44
C ALA A 154 25.37 -14.17 -18.86
N LEU A 155 24.15 -13.64 -18.98
CA LEU A 155 23.77 -12.37 -18.38
C LEU A 155 23.80 -12.42 -16.85
N LEU A 156 23.23 -13.45 -16.23
CA LEU A 156 23.14 -13.55 -14.77
C LEU A 156 24.43 -14.01 -14.09
N LEU A 157 25.27 -14.78 -14.79
CA LEU A 157 26.58 -15.22 -14.30
C LEU A 157 27.70 -14.21 -14.61
N ARG A 158 27.37 -13.06 -15.22
CA ARG A 158 28.35 -12.00 -15.52
C ARG A 158 29.06 -11.60 -14.21
N PRO A 159 30.40 -11.70 -14.14
CA PRO A 159 31.14 -11.33 -12.94
C PRO A 159 30.93 -9.85 -12.65
N GLU A 160 30.70 -9.56 -11.37
CA GLU A 160 30.61 -8.21 -10.82
C GLU A 160 31.86 -7.42 -11.25
N SER A 161 31.65 -6.33 -11.99
CA SER A 161 32.71 -5.39 -12.36
C SER A 161 33.09 -4.46 -11.20
N GLY A 162 32.48 -4.65 -10.03
CA GLY A 162 32.83 -3.92 -8.80
C GLY A 162 32.22 -2.51 -8.74
N GLY A 163 31.18 -2.25 -9.53
CA GLY A 163 30.39 -1.02 -9.48
C GLY A 163 29.20 -1.14 -8.51
N PHE A 164 28.86 -0.06 -7.83
CA PHE A 164 27.82 0.01 -6.80
C PHE A 164 26.36 -0.17 -7.30
N PHE A 165 26.11 -0.19 -8.63
CA PHE A 165 24.78 -0.36 -9.26
C PHE A 165 24.48 -1.78 -9.76
N GLU A 166 25.23 -2.78 -9.29
CA GLU A 166 25.20 -4.12 -9.88
C GLU A 166 24.08 -5.05 -9.37
N ASP A 167 23.32 -4.64 -8.35
CA ASP A 167 22.19 -5.41 -7.81
C ASP A 167 20.84 -5.05 -8.46
N ASP A 168 20.64 -3.80 -8.88
CA ASP A 168 19.36 -3.31 -9.42
C ASP A 168 19.05 -3.88 -10.81
N TRP A 169 20.06 -4.00 -11.69
CA TRP A 169 19.82 -4.59 -13.02
C TRP A 169 19.62 -6.10 -12.97
N LYS A 170 20.18 -6.80 -11.95
CA LYS A 170 19.91 -8.24 -11.73
C LYS A 170 18.51 -8.44 -11.19
N GLU A 171 18.05 -7.54 -10.33
CA GLU A 171 16.67 -7.48 -9.86
C GLU A 171 15.71 -7.26 -11.04
N ASP A 172 15.92 -6.21 -11.84
CA ASP A 172 15.14 -5.95 -13.06
C ASP A 172 15.21 -7.13 -14.03
N LEU A 173 16.39 -7.72 -14.24
CA LEU A 173 16.56 -8.90 -15.09
C LEU A 173 15.75 -10.11 -14.60
N VAL A 174 15.77 -10.38 -13.29
CA VAL A 174 14.96 -11.47 -12.69
C VAL A 174 13.47 -11.15 -12.83
N GLU A 175 13.03 -9.91 -12.63
CA GLU A 175 11.63 -9.51 -12.85
C GLU A 175 11.20 -9.66 -14.32
N LYS A 176 12.05 -9.28 -15.28
CA LYS A 176 11.79 -9.48 -16.72
C LYS A 176 11.74 -10.95 -17.14
N LEU A 177 12.27 -11.88 -16.34
CA LEU A 177 12.11 -13.32 -16.57
C LEU A 177 10.75 -13.86 -16.10
N ALA A 178 10.00 -13.13 -15.28
CA ALA A 178 8.73 -13.60 -14.75
C ALA A 178 7.75 -14.12 -15.81
N PRO A 179 7.57 -13.48 -16.98
CA PRO A 179 6.66 -13.97 -18.00
C PRO A 179 6.95 -15.39 -18.47
N ILE A 180 8.23 -15.81 -18.43
CA ILE A 180 8.71 -17.09 -18.99
C ILE A 180 9.29 -18.04 -17.94
N ALA A 181 9.36 -17.63 -16.67
CA ALA A 181 9.96 -18.41 -15.58
C ALA A 181 9.30 -19.77 -15.31
N HIS A 182 8.05 -19.95 -15.73
CA HIS A 182 7.29 -21.20 -15.61
C HIS A 182 7.61 -22.20 -16.73
N GLU A 183 8.36 -21.82 -17.77
CA GLU A 183 8.76 -22.73 -18.85
C GLU A 183 9.70 -23.82 -18.32
N PRO A 184 9.52 -25.12 -18.64
CA PRO A 184 10.25 -26.23 -18.01
C PRO A 184 11.76 -26.05 -17.94
N VAL A 185 12.37 -25.63 -19.05
CA VAL A 185 13.83 -25.48 -19.17
C VAL A 185 14.36 -24.30 -18.36
N ILE A 186 13.63 -23.18 -18.35
CA ILE A 186 13.98 -21.99 -17.58
C ILE A 186 13.79 -22.26 -16.09
N PHE A 187 12.67 -22.88 -15.73
CA PHE A 187 12.41 -23.30 -14.36
C PHE A 187 13.49 -24.24 -13.83
N ASP A 188 13.89 -25.25 -14.61
CA ASP A 188 14.94 -26.20 -14.21
C ASP A 188 16.27 -25.50 -13.96
N TRP A 189 16.62 -24.52 -14.79
CA TRP A 189 17.81 -23.71 -14.59
C TRP A 189 17.68 -22.77 -13.37
N LEU A 190 16.55 -22.08 -13.18
CA LEU A 190 16.28 -21.25 -11.99
C LEU A 190 16.40 -22.08 -10.71
N LEU A 191 15.84 -23.30 -10.71
CA LEU A 191 15.91 -24.22 -9.59
C LEU A 191 17.35 -24.71 -9.33
N ALA A 192 18.14 -24.94 -10.38
CA ALA A 192 19.56 -25.22 -10.26
C ALA A 192 20.35 -24.03 -9.69
N ALA A 193 20.00 -22.79 -10.07
CA ALA A 193 20.57 -21.57 -9.53
C ALA A 193 20.23 -21.35 -8.04
N LEU A 194 19.21 -22.02 -7.50
CA LEU A 194 18.93 -22.08 -6.06
C LEU A 194 19.77 -23.12 -5.30
N GLY A 195 20.62 -23.90 -6.00
CA GLY A 195 21.54 -24.88 -5.42
C GLY A 195 22.74 -24.27 -4.69
N GLU A 196 23.44 -25.09 -3.89
CA GLU A 196 24.50 -24.68 -2.94
C GLU A 196 25.71 -23.96 -3.56
N ASP A 197 25.95 -24.13 -4.87
CA ASP A 197 27.09 -23.52 -5.58
C ASP A 197 26.84 -22.09 -6.07
N SER A 198 25.61 -21.59 -5.96
CA SER A 198 25.21 -20.26 -6.46
C SER A 198 25.37 -19.15 -5.43
N ARG A 199 25.56 -17.90 -5.85
CA ARG A 199 25.71 -16.75 -4.92
C ARG A 199 24.41 -16.48 -4.14
N HIS A 200 24.53 -16.11 -2.87
CA HIS A 200 23.37 -15.81 -2.00
C HIS A 200 22.47 -14.70 -2.54
N THR A 201 23.05 -13.63 -3.10
CA THR A 201 22.32 -12.50 -3.69
C THR A 201 21.42 -12.94 -4.85
N LEU A 202 21.93 -13.80 -5.75
CA LEU A 202 21.13 -14.34 -6.85
C LEU A 202 19.96 -15.20 -6.34
N ARG A 203 20.19 -16.04 -5.31
CA ARG A 203 19.13 -16.87 -4.73
C ARG A 203 18.03 -16.02 -4.10
N ASP A 204 18.41 -14.99 -3.35
CA ASP A 204 17.48 -14.04 -2.73
C ASP A 204 16.63 -13.33 -3.79
N LYS A 205 17.22 -12.80 -4.86
CA LYS A 205 16.46 -12.14 -5.94
C LYS A 205 15.53 -13.11 -6.68
N ILE A 206 15.99 -14.33 -7.01
CA ILE A 206 15.13 -15.36 -7.63
C ILE A 206 13.91 -15.65 -6.75
N LEU A 207 14.13 -15.92 -5.46
CA LEU A 207 13.04 -16.23 -4.53
C LEU A 207 12.10 -15.03 -4.34
N SER A 208 12.65 -13.87 -4.02
CA SER A 208 11.88 -12.68 -3.62
C SER A 208 11.13 -12.01 -4.77
N LYS A 209 11.65 -12.08 -6.00
CA LYS A 209 11.06 -11.39 -7.16
C LYS A 209 10.21 -12.29 -8.04
N LEU A 210 10.56 -13.56 -8.20
CA LEU A 210 9.79 -14.48 -9.06
C LEU A 210 8.74 -15.27 -8.28
N PHE A 211 9.08 -15.77 -7.09
CA PHE A 211 8.28 -16.82 -6.44
C PHE A 211 7.48 -16.35 -5.22
N ILE A 212 7.55 -15.07 -4.82
CA ILE A 212 6.65 -14.50 -3.80
C ILE A 212 5.41 -13.93 -4.50
N ALA A 213 4.23 -14.41 -4.10
CA ALA A 213 2.96 -14.15 -4.79
C ALA A 213 2.36 -12.73 -4.61
N TYR A 214 3.01 -11.81 -3.87
CA TYR A 214 2.55 -10.42 -3.74
C TYR A 214 3.10 -9.47 -4.82
N ASN A 215 4.03 -9.92 -5.63
CA ASN A 215 4.49 -9.13 -6.77
C ASN A 215 3.48 -9.32 -7.91
N ASP A 216 3.31 -8.31 -8.77
CA ASP A 216 2.43 -8.32 -9.96
C ASP A 216 2.71 -9.44 -10.99
N ASN A 217 3.66 -10.33 -10.66
CA ASN A 217 4.21 -11.39 -11.47
C ASN A 217 3.79 -12.77 -10.91
N GLU A 218 2.61 -13.27 -11.30
CA GLU A 218 2.08 -14.58 -10.86
C GLU A 218 2.83 -15.79 -11.46
N VAL A 219 4.13 -15.97 -11.18
CA VAL A 219 4.89 -17.13 -11.67
C VAL A 219 4.39 -18.41 -11.02
N VAL A 220 4.18 -18.39 -9.70
CA VAL A 220 3.76 -19.56 -8.91
C VAL A 220 2.46 -20.15 -9.45
N ALA A 221 1.47 -19.32 -9.79
CA ALA A 221 0.19 -19.76 -10.34
C ALA A 221 0.32 -20.49 -11.69
N ARG A 222 1.36 -20.18 -12.47
CA ARG A 222 1.60 -20.74 -13.82
C ARG A 222 2.47 -22.00 -13.85
N LEU A 223 3.02 -22.42 -12.71
CA LEU A 223 3.83 -23.63 -12.63
C LEU A 223 2.98 -24.90 -12.86
N SER A 224 3.53 -25.87 -13.60
CA SER A 224 2.98 -27.23 -13.63
C SER A 224 3.10 -27.91 -12.27
N GLU A 225 2.31 -28.96 -12.04
CA GLU A 225 2.34 -29.71 -10.78
C GLU A 225 3.75 -30.19 -10.41
N GLY A 226 4.48 -30.75 -11.37
CA GLY A 226 5.86 -31.21 -11.16
C GLY A 226 6.86 -30.09 -10.89
N GLN A 227 6.61 -28.87 -11.34
CA GLN A 227 7.43 -27.70 -11.01
C GLN A 227 7.10 -27.17 -9.62
N ALA A 228 5.81 -26.99 -9.30
CA ALA A 228 5.35 -26.58 -7.98
C ALA A 228 5.86 -27.51 -6.87
N PHE A 229 5.76 -28.83 -7.08
CA PHE A 229 6.33 -29.84 -6.18
C PHE A 229 7.84 -29.63 -5.92
N ARG A 230 8.62 -29.43 -6.98
CA ARG A 230 10.09 -29.24 -6.88
C ARG A 230 10.45 -27.91 -6.22
N LEU A 231 9.72 -26.84 -6.51
CA LEU A 231 9.92 -25.52 -5.88
C LEU A 231 9.71 -25.59 -4.37
N VAL A 232 8.60 -26.19 -3.92
CA VAL A 232 8.31 -26.37 -2.48
C VAL A 232 9.45 -27.11 -1.78
N ARG A 233 9.97 -28.20 -2.37
CA ARG A 233 11.09 -28.95 -1.77
C ARG A 233 12.37 -28.12 -1.65
N VAL A 234 12.68 -27.31 -2.65
CA VAL A 234 13.86 -26.43 -2.61
C VAL A 234 13.66 -25.30 -1.62
N ALA A 235 12.50 -24.65 -1.61
CA ALA A 235 12.16 -23.60 -0.66
C ALA A 235 12.15 -24.13 0.79
N ALA A 236 11.61 -25.33 1.04
CA ALA A 236 11.63 -25.96 2.36
C ALA A 236 13.05 -26.25 2.84
N ARG A 237 13.95 -26.70 1.95
CA ARG A 237 15.36 -26.92 2.31
C ARG A 237 16.09 -25.61 2.65
N LEU A 238 15.80 -24.54 1.90
CA LEU A 238 16.42 -23.22 2.11
C LEU A 238 15.81 -22.45 3.29
N GLY A 239 14.54 -22.71 3.61
CA GLY A 239 13.77 -22.11 4.70
C GLY A 239 13.98 -22.81 6.05
N VAL A 240 15.10 -23.50 6.26
CA VAL A 240 15.54 -24.00 7.57
C VAL A 240 16.63 -23.07 8.09
N LYS A 241 16.50 -22.60 9.34
CA LYS A 241 17.43 -21.62 9.90
C LYS A 241 18.87 -22.20 9.95
N PRO A 242 19.88 -21.50 9.41
CA PRO A 242 21.26 -21.98 9.46
C PRO A 242 21.75 -22.14 10.90
N ALA A 243 22.45 -23.25 11.17
CA ALA A 243 22.99 -23.51 12.51
C ALA A 243 24.03 -22.45 12.91
N GLY A 244 23.78 -21.75 14.01
CA GLY A 244 24.69 -20.73 14.57
C GLY A 244 24.47 -19.30 14.07
N ALA A 245 23.53 -19.07 13.13
CA ALA A 245 23.15 -17.73 12.72
C ALA A 245 22.24 -17.08 13.78
N GLY A 246 22.81 -16.19 14.58
CA GLY A 246 22.03 -15.22 15.37
C GLY A 246 21.53 -14.09 14.46
N ASP A 247 20.45 -13.42 14.86
CA ASP A 247 19.87 -12.32 14.07
C ASP A 247 20.83 -11.11 13.96
N ASP A 248 21.89 -11.07 14.78
CA ASP A 248 22.89 -9.99 14.87
C ASP A 248 24.29 -10.38 14.31
N ASP A 249 24.45 -11.50 13.61
CA ASP A 249 25.77 -11.94 13.10
C ASP A 249 25.99 -11.51 11.64
N ASP A 250 26.73 -10.41 11.43
CA ASP A 250 27.04 -9.81 10.12
C ASP A 250 27.65 -10.80 9.11
N GLY A 251 28.32 -11.86 9.59
CA GLY A 251 28.89 -12.91 8.75
C GLY A 251 27.86 -13.92 8.20
N ALA A 252 26.70 -14.05 8.86
CA ALA A 252 25.59 -14.92 8.45
C ALA A 252 24.50 -14.17 7.65
N PHE A 253 24.62 -12.85 7.54
CA PHE A 253 23.63 -11.95 6.93
C PHE A 253 23.13 -12.41 5.55
N PRO A 254 23.99 -12.80 4.57
CA PRO A 254 23.52 -13.24 3.25
C PRO A 254 22.72 -14.55 3.27
N ALA A 255 23.00 -15.45 4.20
CA ALA A 255 22.27 -16.71 4.34
C ALA A 255 20.89 -16.50 4.97
N ILE A 256 20.78 -15.52 5.88
CA ILE A 256 19.52 -15.13 6.54
C ILE A 256 18.52 -14.55 5.52
N HIS A 257 18.97 -13.75 4.54
CA HIS A 257 18.12 -13.24 3.47
C HIS A 257 17.49 -14.37 2.63
N VAL A 258 18.30 -15.35 2.19
CA VAL A 258 17.82 -16.50 1.43
C VAL A 258 16.84 -17.34 2.25
N TYR A 259 17.11 -17.52 3.54
CA TYR A 259 16.22 -18.20 4.49
C TYR A 259 14.85 -17.52 4.56
N HIS A 260 14.81 -16.20 4.79
CA HIS A 260 13.55 -15.45 4.86
C HIS A 260 12.82 -15.42 3.52
N ALA A 261 13.52 -15.25 2.40
CA ALA A 261 12.92 -15.27 1.08
C ALA A 261 12.28 -16.64 0.78
N ALA A 262 12.96 -17.74 1.10
CA ALA A 262 12.42 -19.09 0.94
C ALA A 262 11.21 -19.36 1.85
N GLY A 263 11.27 -18.90 3.10
CA GLY A 263 10.13 -18.94 4.03
C GLY A 263 8.91 -18.19 3.48
N ARG A 264 9.10 -17.00 2.90
CA ARG A 264 8.03 -16.22 2.27
C ARG A 264 7.43 -16.89 1.03
N VAL A 265 8.24 -17.56 0.20
CA VAL A 265 7.73 -18.36 -0.93
C VAL A 265 6.75 -19.42 -0.45
N LEU A 266 7.07 -20.11 0.66
CA LEU A 266 6.19 -21.11 1.26
C LEU A 266 4.97 -20.49 1.92
N PHE A 267 5.17 -19.38 2.65
CA PHE A 267 4.10 -18.66 3.33
C PHE A 267 3.03 -18.23 2.33
N TYR A 268 3.40 -17.60 1.21
CA TYR A 268 2.46 -17.09 0.20
C TYR A 268 2.20 -18.06 -0.96
N PHE A 269 2.43 -19.36 -0.76
CA PHE A 269 2.31 -20.32 -1.86
C PHE A 269 0.85 -20.58 -2.24
N THR A 270 0.51 -20.45 -3.52
CA THR A 270 -0.89 -20.57 -4.00
C THR A 270 -1.16 -21.75 -4.94
N ASN A 271 -0.11 -22.38 -5.49
CA ASN A 271 -0.29 -23.42 -6.52
C ASN A 271 -0.62 -24.80 -5.91
N PRO A 272 -1.74 -25.45 -6.25
CA PRO A 272 -2.13 -26.73 -5.67
C PRO A 272 -1.18 -27.89 -6.00
N GLY A 273 -0.41 -27.81 -7.09
CA GLY A 273 0.58 -28.81 -7.47
C GLY A 273 1.72 -28.99 -6.47
N GLY A 274 1.93 -28.02 -5.57
CA GLY A 274 2.90 -28.13 -4.47
C GLY A 274 2.39 -28.93 -3.27
N LEU A 275 1.08 -29.22 -3.20
CA LEU A 275 0.45 -29.86 -2.03
C LEU A 275 1.11 -31.19 -1.61
N PRO A 276 1.49 -32.12 -2.53
CA PRO A 276 2.17 -33.36 -2.13
C PRO A 276 3.52 -33.09 -1.46
N ALA A 277 4.30 -32.11 -1.96
CA ALA A 277 5.57 -31.74 -1.35
C ALA A 277 5.38 -31.07 0.02
N ILE A 278 4.35 -30.21 0.17
CA ILE A 278 4.01 -29.61 1.47
C ILE A 278 3.67 -30.73 2.47
N ALA A 279 2.85 -31.71 2.07
CA ALA A 279 2.48 -32.84 2.92
C ALA A 279 3.70 -33.68 3.35
N GLU A 280 4.63 -33.96 2.43
CA GLU A 280 5.91 -34.64 2.73
C GLU A 280 6.73 -33.85 3.75
N VAL A 281 6.97 -32.56 3.50
CA VAL A 281 7.79 -31.71 4.39
C VAL A 281 7.13 -31.55 5.76
N LEU A 282 5.81 -31.36 5.83
CA LEU A 282 5.06 -31.28 7.09
C LEU A 282 5.21 -32.54 7.94
N ALA A 283 5.32 -33.73 7.32
CA ALA A 283 5.50 -34.98 8.04
C ALA A 283 6.90 -35.12 8.65
N GLU A 284 7.93 -34.56 8.00
CA GLU A 284 9.33 -34.79 8.34
C GLU A 284 9.95 -33.66 9.20
N THR A 285 9.56 -32.40 8.98
CA THR A 285 10.25 -31.26 9.60
C THR A 285 9.95 -31.12 11.10
N SER A 286 10.95 -30.69 11.86
CA SER A 286 10.80 -30.23 13.25
C SER A 286 11.05 -28.74 13.42
N ASP A 287 11.37 -28.01 12.33
CA ASP A 287 11.60 -26.58 12.36
C ASP A 287 10.26 -25.82 12.51
N GLN A 288 10.18 -24.97 13.53
CA GLN A 288 8.94 -24.31 13.92
C GLN A 288 8.53 -23.20 12.95
N GLU A 289 9.48 -22.43 12.42
CA GLU A 289 9.20 -21.34 11.49
C GLU A 289 8.82 -21.91 10.11
N LEU A 290 9.48 -22.98 9.69
CA LEU A 290 9.11 -23.71 8.49
C LEU A 290 7.69 -24.29 8.58
N LEU A 291 7.33 -24.91 9.71
CA LEU A 291 5.96 -25.40 9.94
C LEU A 291 4.93 -24.26 9.84
N SER A 292 5.22 -23.09 10.41
CA SER A 292 4.36 -21.91 10.29
C SER A 292 4.13 -21.48 8.85
N ASN A 293 5.21 -21.35 8.07
CA ASN A 293 5.15 -20.99 6.66
C ASN A 293 4.35 -22.01 5.84
N LEU A 294 4.51 -23.31 6.11
CA LEU A 294 3.76 -24.37 5.42
C LEU A 294 2.25 -24.34 5.74
N TYR A 295 1.87 -24.05 6.99
CA TYR A 295 0.45 -23.92 7.36
C TYR A 295 -0.21 -22.72 6.68
N SER A 296 0.50 -21.60 6.62
CA SER A 296 0.04 -20.40 5.89
C SER A 296 -0.08 -20.71 4.39
N GLY A 297 0.91 -21.38 3.79
CA GLY A 297 0.85 -21.81 2.39
C GLY A 297 -0.36 -22.70 2.08
N LEU A 298 -0.69 -23.66 2.95
CA LEU A 298 -1.92 -24.45 2.77
C LEU A 298 -3.19 -23.59 2.79
N ALA A 299 -3.24 -22.56 3.63
CA ALA A 299 -4.37 -21.64 3.69
C ALA A 299 -4.51 -20.79 2.40
N HIS A 300 -3.39 -20.48 1.75
CA HIS A 300 -3.37 -19.72 0.50
C HIS A 300 -3.70 -20.54 -0.76
N ILE A 301 -3.49 -21.86 -0.77
CA ILE A 301 -3.86 -22.73 -1.91
C ILE A 301 -5.37 -22.82 -2.13
N LYS A 302 -6.18 -22.78 -1.05
CA LYS A 302 -7.65 -22.74 -1.08
C LYS A 302 -8.36 -23.86 -1.86
N THR A 303 -7.72 -25.00 -2.11
CA THR A 303 -8.39 -26.20 -2.65
C THR A 303 -8.91 -27.08 -1.52
N GLU A 304 -9.98 -27.85 -1.77
CA GLU A 304 -10.53 -28.79 -0.77
C GLU A 304 -9.50 -29.81 -0.26
N ASP A 305 -8.55 -30.25 -1.10
CA ASP A 305 -7.49 -31.16 -0.66
C ASP A 305 -6.51 -30.47 0.32
N ALA A 306 -6.18 -29.19 0.08
CA ALA A 306 -5.31 -28.41 0.96
C ALA A 306 -6.00 -28.06 2.29
N LEU A 307 -7.27 -27.63 2.20
CA LEU A 307 -8.11 -27.37 3.38
C LEU A 307 -8.36 -28.66 4.16
N GLY A 308 -8.64 -29.77 3.49
CA GLY A 308 -8.77 -31.09 4.09
C GLY A 308 -7.50 -31.53 4.81
N LEU A 309 -6.32 -31.26 4.23
CA LEU A 309 -5.05 -31.50 4.91
C LEU A 309 -4.93 -30.66 6.18
N LEU A 310 -5.18 -29.34 6.14
CA LEU A 310 -5.19 -28.46 7.32
C LEU A 310 -6.14 -28.99 8.41
N ARG A 311 -7.40 -29.28 8.04
CA ARG A 311 -8.43 -29.81 8.94
C ARG A 311 -7.97 -31.12 9.58
N SER A 312 -7.37 -32.04 8.81
CA SER A 312 -6.86 -33.32 9.34
C SER A 312 -5.71 -33.14 10.35
N ARG A 313 -4.88 -32.10 10.18
CA ARG A 313 -3.75 -31.83 11.08
C ARG A 313 -4.19 -31.40 12.47
N LEU A 314 -5.40 -30.85 12.65
CA LEU A 314 -5.95 -30.48 13.97
C LEU A 314 -5.97 -31.65 14.96
N PHE A 315 -6.04 -32.88 14.44
CA PHE A 315 -6.16 -34.11 15.22
C PHE A 315 -4.82 -34.75 15.59
N VAL A 316 -3.70 -34.30 14.99
CA VAL A 316 -2.40 -34.99 15.11
C VAL A 316 -1.21 -34.06 15.35
N GLU A 317 -1.27 -32.78 14.97
CA GLU A 317 -0.15 -31.85 15.15
C GLU A 317 0.05 -31.52 16.63
N GLN A 318 1.31 -31.51 17.06
CA GLN A 318 1.68 -31.16 18.44
C GLN A 318 2.86 -30.17 18.53
N ARG A 319 3.58 -29.95 17.42
CA ARG A 319 4.81 -29.14 17.34
C ARG A 319 4.51 -27.65 17.17
N GLN A 320 3.53 -27.31 16.31
CA GLN A 320 3.18 -25.93 15.93
C GLN A 320 1.67 -25.77 15.77
N VAL A 321 0.93 -26.08 16.83
CA VAL A 321 -0.54 -26.06 16.78
C VAL A 321 -1.08 -24.63 16.67
N TRP A 322 -0.34 -23.60 17.14
CA TRP A 322 -0.83 -22.21 17.14
C TRP A 322 -0.99 -21.68 15.71
N TYR A 323 0.05 -21.83 14.89
CA TYR A 323 0.00 -21.44 13.47
C TYR A 323 -0.96 -22.30 12.65
N LEU A 324 -1.11 -23.58 12.99
CA LEU A 324 -2.16 -24.42 12.40
C LEU A 324 -3.55 -23.86 12.72
N CYS A 325 -3.83 -23.50 13.97
CA CYS A 325 -5.10 -22.90 14.37
C CYS A 325 -5.33 -21.56 13.67
N ASN A 326 -4.29 -20.72 13.51
CA ASN A 326 -4.37 -19.48 12.73
C ASN A 326 -4.77 -19.75 11.27
N ALA A 327 -4.08 -20.68 10.60
CA ALA A 327 -4.37 -21.03 9.21
C ALA A 327 -5.80 -21.60 9.03
N VAL A 328 -6.29 -22.37 10.00
CA VAL A 328 -7.68 -22.85 10.01
C VAL A 328 -8.66 -21.70 10.27
N ALA A 329 -8.31 -20.72 11.11
CA ALA A 329 -9.15 -19.54 11.36
C ALA A 329 -9.31 -18.67 10.10
N GLU A 330 -8.21 -18.46 9.36
CA GLU A 330 -8.20 -17.68 8.13
C GLU A 330 -9.03 -18.32 6.99
N THR A 331 -9.17 -19.64 7.01
CA THR A 331 -9.89 -20.44 6.00
C THR A 331 -11.25 -20.94 6.47
N PHE A 332 -11.75 -20.42 7.60
CA PHE A 332 -12.96 -20.90 8.23
C PHE A 332 -14.23 -20.69 7.38
N ASP A 333 -15.02 -21.75 7.22
CA ASP A 333 -16.36 -21.75 6.64
C ASP A 333 -17.31 -22.73 7.36
N ASP A 334 -18.62 -22.64 7.07
CA ASP A 334 -19.63 -23.49 7.75
C ASP A 334 -19.56 -24.96 7.30
N ASP A 335 -19.19 -25.21 6.05
CA ASP A 335 -19.08 -26.57 5.51
C ASP A 335 -17.90 -27.32 6.13
N GLY A 336 -16.72 -26.68 6.19
CA GLY A 336 -15.55 -27.17 6.88
C GLY A 336 -15.77 -27.34 8.38
N HIS A 337 -16.55 -26.46 9.01
CA HIS A 337 -17.00 -26.69 10.39
C HIS A 337 -17.77 -28.01 10.51
N GLY A 338 -18.72 -28.26 9.60
CA GLY A 338 -19.50 -29.50 9.56
C GLY A 338 -18.61 -30.74 9.45
N GLU A 339 -17.61 -30.70 8.56
CA GLU A 339 -16.64 -31.80 8.38
C GLU A 339 -15.81 -32.06 9.63
N ILE A 340 -15.26 -31.01 10.25
CA ILE A 340 -14.48 -31.14 11.49
C ILE A 340 -15.35 -31.73 12.60
N MET A 341 -16.61 -31.31 12.73
CA MET A 341 -17.54 -31.85 13.73
C MET A 341 -17.87 -33.34 13.48
N VAL A 342 -18.06 -33.74 12.23
CA VAL A 342 -18.26 -35.16 11.86
C VAL A 342 -17.04 -36.00 12.22
N GLU A 343 -15.84 -35.49 11.91
CA GLU A 343 -14.58 -36.16 12.21
C GLU A 343 -14.32 -36.24 13.72
N LEU A 344 -14.68 -35.19 14.48
CA LEU A 344 -14.64 -35.18 15.93
C LEU A 344 -15.56 -36.24 16.53
N GLU A 345 -16.80 -36.38 16.04
CA GLU A 345 -17.71 -37.41 16.55
C GLU A 345 -17.23 -38.83 16.20
N ARG A 346 -16.61 -39.00 15.02
CA ARG A 346 -16.04 -40.28 14.58
C ARG A 346 -14.83 -40.70 15.42
N THR A 347 -13.90 -39.76 15.67
CA THR A 347 -12.63 -40.03 16.34
C THR A 347 -12.69 -39.89 17.86
N ARG A 348 -13.60 -39.05 18.36
CA ARG A 348 -13.71 -38.62 19.77
C ARG A 348 -12.39 -38.10 20.32
N SER A 349 -11.68 -37.32 19.51
CA SER A 349 -10.37 -36.77 19.84
C SER A 349 -10.49 -35.52 20.72
N ASP A 350 -10.16 -35.64 22.01
CA ASP A 350 -10.08 -34.49 22.92
C ASP A 350 -9.03 -33.46 22.49
N HIS A 351 -7.93 -33.94 21.91
CA HIS A 351 -6.91 -33.08 21.35
C HIS A 351 -7.44 -32.27 20.17
N GLY A 352 -8.11 -32.92 19.21
CA GLY A 352 -8.74 -32.24 18.07
C GLY A 352 -9.80 -31.24 18.53
N ALA A 353 -10.65 -31.62 19.49
CA ALA A 353 -11.68 -30.74 20.04
C ALA A 353 -11.07 -29.49 20.69
N ASN A 354 -9.97 -29.65 21.42
CA ASN A 354 -9.26 -28.55 22.05
C ASN A 354 -8.53 -27.66 21.04
N SER A 355 -7.80 -28.24 20.08
CA SER A 355 -7.13 -27.48 19.00
C SER A 355 -8.15 -26.65 18.21
N TYR A 356 -9.28 -27.26 17.86
CA TYR A 356 -10.33 -26.56 17.13
C TYR A 356 -11.07 -25.51 17.96
N ALA A 357 -11.23 -25.72 19.28
CA ALA A 357 -11.74 -24.68 20.16
C ALA A 357 -10.84 -23.44 20.18
N VAL A 358 -9.52 -23.62 20.09
CA VAL A 358 -8.56 -22.49 20.10
C VAL A 358 -8.68 -21.61 18.87
N VAL A 359 -9.08 -22.17 17.71
CA VAL A 359 -9.42 -21.39 16.51
C VAL A 359 -10.41 -20.26 16.84
N PHE A 360 -11.39 -20.52 17.72
CA PHE A 360 -12.37 -19.52 18.13
C PHE A 360 -11.96 -18.69 19.35
N LEU A 361 -11.13 -19.24 20.24
CA LEU A 361 -10.77 -18.59 21.50
C LEU A 361 -9.61 -17.58 21.35
N ASP A 362 -8.63 -17.88 20.48
CA ASP A 362 -7.43 -17.05 20.30
C ASP A 362 -7.49 -16.22 19.00
N PHE A 363 -8.25 -16.68 17.99
CA PHE A 363 -8.36 -16.02 16.67
C PHE A 363 -9.79 -15.54 16.37
N GLU A 364 -10.48 -15.06 17.40
CA GLU A 364 -11.87 -14.56 17.33
C GLU A 364 -12.03 -13.43 16.29
N SER A 365 -10.99 -12.64 16.05
CA SER A 365 -11.00 -11.58 15.02
C SER A 365 -11.06 -12.11 13.58
N ASP A 366 -10.53 -13.30 13.33
CA ASP A 366 -10.24 -13.79 11.97
C ASP A 366 -11.33 -14.72 11.44
N THR A 367 -12.06 -15.40 12.33
CA THR A 367 -13.13 -16.36 11.98
C THR A 367 -14.46 -15.72 11.54
N LYS A 368 -14.60 -14.39 11.57
CA LYS A 368 -15.74 -13.59 11.06
C LYS A 368 -17.17 -13.98 11.55
N LYS A 369 -17.35 -14.95 12.49
CA LYS A 369 -18.67 -15.43 12.98
C LYS A 369 -18.70 -15.67 14.49
N LYS A 370 -19.93 -15.75 15.05
CA LYS A 370 -20.28 -15.88 16.48
C LYS A 370 -19.57 -17.08 17.16
N PRO A 371 -18.44 -16.89 17.89
CA PRO A 371 -17.65 -17.99 18.46
C PRO A 371 -18.43 -18.83 19.49
N HIS A 372 -19.44 -18.23 20.12
CA HIS A 372 -20.25 -18.87 21.17
C HIS A 372 -20.98 -20.11 20.67
N SER A 373 -21.55 -20.10 19.46
CA SER A 373 -22.32 -21.23 18.94
C SER A 373 -21.44 -22.43 18.60
N TYR A 374 -20.25 -22.20 18.04
CA TYR A 374 -19.33 -23.26 17.64
C TYR A 374 -18.67 -23.92 18.84
N VAL A 375 -18.19 -23.12 19.81
CA VAL A 375 -17.64 -23.68 21.06
C VAL A 375 -18.73 -24.38 21.88
N ALA A 376 -19.97 -23.88 21.87
CA ALA A 376 -21.10 -24.58 22.48
C ALA A 376 -21.39 -25.93 21.79
N ALA A 377 -21.32 -26.01 20.46
CA ALA A 377 -21.47 -27.26 19.72
C ALA A 377 -20.36 -28.27 20.09
N LEU A 378 -19.11 -27.81 20.15
CA LEU A 378 -17.96 -28.63 20.59
C LEU A 378 -18.14 -29.14 22.02
N ALA A 379 -18.51 -28.25 22.95
CA ALA A 379 -18.75 -28.61 24.34
C ALA A 379 -19.88 -29.66 24.48
N ARG A 380 -20.97 -29.52 23.70
CA ARG A 380 -22.06 -30.51 23.69
C ARG A 380 -21.61 -31.86 23.14
N ALA A 381 -20.74 -31.90 22.14
CA ALA A 381 -20.17 -33.13 21.61
C ALA A 381 -19.33 -33.85 22.68
N VAL A 382 -18.35 -33.17 23.28
CA VAL A 382 -17.44 -33.79 24.27
C VAL A 382 -18.14 -34.22 25.56
N LEU A 383 -19.27 -33.57 25.92
CA LEU A 383 -20.11 -33.98 27.04
C LEU A 383 -20.75 -35.37 26.85
N GLY A 384 -20.86 -35.85 25.60
CA GLY A 384 -21.37 -37.18 25.27
C GLY A 384 -20.30 -38.27 25.22
N TRP A 385 -19.02 -37.90 25.29
CA TRP A 385 -17.89 -38.83 25.12
C TRP A 385 -17.46 -39.45 26.46
N PRO A 386 -16.94 -40.70 26.46
CA PRO A 386 -16.33 -41.28 27.66
C PRO A 386 -15.11 -40.46 28.10
N GLU A 387 -14.85 -40.40 29.40
CA GLU A 387 -13.67 -39.71 29.96
C GLU A 387 -12.37 -40.34 29.42
N PRO A 388 -11.37 -39.54 28.99
CA PRO A 388 -10.17 -40.08 28.37
C PRO A 388 -9.23 -40.66 29.43
N GLY A 389 -8.54 -41.75 29.07
CA GLY A 389 -7.60 -42.44 29.95
C GLY A 389 -6.28 -41.70 30.18
N ASP A 390 -5.88 -40.83 29.25
CA ASP A 390 -4.63 -40.06 29.32
C ASP A 390 -4.83 -38.72 30.06
N PRO A 391 -3.93 -38.34 31.00
CA PRO A 391 -4.05 -37.09 31.75
C PRO A 391 -4.06 -35.81 30.89
N ARG A 392 -3.32 -35.78 29.76
CA ARG A 392 -3.27 -34.60 28.89
C ARG A 392 -4.62 -34.38 28.20
N ALA A 393 -5.22 -35.44 27.70
CA ALA A 393 -6.57 -35.40 27.11
C ALA A 393 -7.63 -34.98 28.13
N ARG A 394 -7.51 -35.40 29.40
CA ARG A 394 -8.39 -34.93 30.49
C ARG A 394 -8.23 -33.43 30.75
N GLY A 395 -6.99 -32.92 30.78
CA GLY A 395 -6.71 -31.49 30.89
C GLY A 395 -7.30 -30.66 29.73
N GLN A 396 -7.12 -31.13 28.49
CA GLN A 396 -7.70 -30.52 27.28
C GLN A 396 -9.23 -30.45 27.33
N ARG A 397 -9.89 -31.56 27.68
CA ARG A 397 -11.35 -31.59 27.83
C ARG A 397 -11.82 -30.62 28.91
N LYS A 398 -11.14 -30.59 30.05
CA LYS A 398 -11.48 -29.67 31.14
C LYS A 398 -11.35 -28.21 30.70
N PHE A 399 -10.28 -27.86 29.99
CA PHE A 399 -10.07 -26.52 29.44
C PHE A 399 -11.26 -26.09 28.55
N LEU A 400 -11.63 -26.92 27.57
CA LEU A 400 -12.79 -26.68 26.69
C LEU A 400 -14.09 -26.47 27.48
N LEU A 401 -14.38 -27.35 28.44
CA LEU A 401 -15.60 -27.26 29.25
C LEU A 401 -15.64 -26.00 30.13
N MET A 402 -14.51 -25.58 30.68
CA MET A 402 -14.42 -24.35 31.46
C MET A 402 -14.67 -23.10 30.62
N HIS A 403 -14.15 -23.06 29.39
CA HIS A 403 -14.48 -22.02 28.43
C HIS A 403 -15.96 -22.06 28.02
N ALA A 404 -16.54 -23.23 27.82
CA ALA A 404 -17.96 -23.39 27.52
C ALA A 404 -18.88 -22.84 28.64
N VAL A 405 -18.47 -22.95 29.91
CA VAL A 405 -19.19 -22.30 31.03
C VAL A 405 -19.17 -20.78 30.89
N ARG A 406 -18.02 -20.19 30.56
CA ARG A 406 -17.89 -18.74 30.35
C ARG A 406 -18.81 -18.27 29.22
N LEU A 407 -18.67 -18.88 28.04
CA LEU A 407 -19.43 -18.52 26.84
C LEU A 407 -20.94 -18.83 27.01
N GLY A 408 -21.27 -19.88 27.77
CA GLY A 408 -22.66 -20.21 28.13
C GLY A 408 -23.30 -19.16 29.04
N LEU A 409 -22.56 -18.57 29.97
CA LEU A 409 -23.03 -17.45 30.80
C LEU A 409 -23.23 -16.18 29.96
N GLU A 410 -22.33 -15.92 29.02
CA GLU A 410 -22.40 -14.78 28.10
C GLU A 410 -23.56 -14.91 27.09
N SER A 411 -23.89 -16.13 26.65
CA SER A 411 -24.98 -16.41 25.72
C SER A 411 -26.31 -16.76 26.40
N GLY A 412 -26.35 -16.89 27.73
CA GLY A 412 -27.57 -17.27 28.45
C GLY A 412 -27.98 -18.74 28.31
N ASP A 413 -27.11 -19.62 27.79
CA ASP A 413 -27.36 -21.07 27.72
C ASP A 413 -27.14 -21.73 29.09
N HIS A 414 -28.13 -21.57 29.97
CA HIS A 414 -28.09 -22.07 31.34
C HIS A 414 -27.99 -23.60 31.42
N GLU A 415 -28.47 -24.34 30.42
CA GLU A 415 -28.35 -25.80 30.40
C GLU A 415 -26.91 -26.23 30.13
N LEU A 416 -26.28 -25.65 29.10
CA LEU A 416 -24.88 -25.90 28.79
C LEU A 416 -23.99 -25.54 29.98
N VAL A 417 -24.22 -24.39 30.62
CA VAL A 417 -23.47 -23.96 31.82
C VAL A 417 -23.53 -25.03 32.90
N ARG A 418 -24.72 -25.54 33.24
CA ARG A 418 -24.87 -26.57 34.29
C ARG A 418 -24.13 -27.85 33.95
N ARG A 419 -24.30 -28.35 32.71
CA ARG A 419 -23.69 -29.61 32.28
C ARG A 419 -22.17 -29.51 32.15
N ALA A 420 -21.68 -28.45 31.52
CA ALA A 420 -20.25 -28.20 31.34
C ALA A 420 -19.53 -27.97 32.67
N HIS A 421 -20.13 -27.21 33.59
CA HIS A 421 -19.56 -26.99 34.93
C HIS A 421 -19.44 -28.30 35.72
N ALA A 422 -20.50 -29.12 35.74
CA ALA A 422 -20.49 -30.41 36.44
C ALA A 422 -19.41 -31.36 35.86
N ALA A 423 -19.31 -31.44 34.53
CA ALA A 423 -18.32 -32.29 33.87
C ALA A 423 -16.88 -31.79 34.09
N ALA A 424 -16.64 -30.46 34.03
CA ALA A 424 -15.33 -29.88 34.30
C ALA A 424 -14.86 -30.10 35.75
N GLN A 425 -15.77 -30.06 36.73
CA GLN A 425 -15.45 -30.33 38.13
C GLN A 425 -15.13 -31.80 38.41
N ALA A 426 -15.70 -32.74 37.63
CA ALA A 426 -15.45 -34.16 37.80
C ALA A 426 -14.02 -34.57 37.38
N ILE A 427 -13.40 -33.82 36.46
CA ILE A 427 -12.04 -34.07 35.97
C ILE A 427 -11.03 -33.50 36.99
N ALA A 428 -10.21 -34.37 37.58
CA ALA A 428 -9.25 -34.01 38.62
C ALA A 428 -8.02 -33.27 38.07
N GLU A 429 -7.69 -33.51 36.81
CA GLU A 429 -6.58 -32.88 36.12
C GLU A 429 -6.77 -31.37 36.08
N PRO A 430 -5.70 -30.59 36.17
CA PRO A 430 -5.84 -29.17 35.92
C PRO A 430 -6.19 -28.91 34.44
N PRO A 431 -6.77 -27.75 34.08
CA PRO A 431 -7.06 -27.41 32.69
C PRO A 431 -5.81 -27.19 31.81
N PHE A 432 -4.62 -27.56 32.30
CA PHE A 432 -3.35 -27.30 31.64
C PHE A 432 -3.11 -28.30 30.52
N SER A 433 -3.43 -27.87 29.30
CA SER A 433 -2.85 -28.34 28.05
C SER A 433 -3.46 -27.53 26.90
N ASN A 434 -3.29 -26.20 26.90
CA ASN A 434 -3.40 -25.46 25.66
C ASN A 434 -2.02 -24.96 25.22
N LEU A 435 -1.84 -25.01 23.91
CA LEU A 435 -1.00 -24.20 23.04
C LEU A 435 -0.03 -23.16 23.62
N SER A 436 -0.43 -22.35 24.60
CA SER A 436 0.41 -21.31 25.20
C SER A 436 1.62 -21.86 25.97
N GLU A 437 1.50 -23.02 26.61
CA GLU A 437 2.63 -23.72 27.25
C GLU A 437 3.60 -24.32 26.22
N LEU A 438 3.09 -24.80 25.07
CA LEU A 438 3.88 -25.40 23.98
C LEU A 438 4.57 -24.37 23.09
N HIS A 439 3.98 -23.18 22.93
CA HIS A 439 4.47 -22.16 21.99
C HIS A 439 5.17 -20.97 22.68
N TYR A 440 4.74 -20.58 23.90
CA TYR A 440 5.29 -19.41 24.60
C TYR A 440 6.00 -19.73 25.93
N GLU A 441 6.05 -21.01 26.34
CA GLU A 441 6.54 -21.43 27.67
C GLU A 441 5.87 -20.66 28.83
N ARG A 442 4.64 -20.16 28.63
CA ARG A 442 3.88 -19.41 29.63
C ARG A 442 2.83 -20.30 30.28
N ALA A 443 2.70 -20.20 31.60
CA ALA A 443 1.61 -20.82 32.33
C ALA A 443 0.28 -20.22 31.87
N THR A 444 -0.63 -21.07 31.39
CA THR A 444 -2.00 -20.66 31.03
C THR A 444 -2.82 -20.48 32.30
N ASP A 445 -3.45 -19.31 32.46
CA ASP A 445 -4.33 -19.03 33.58
C ASP A 445 -5.59 -19.91 33.55
N ASP A 446 -6.05 -20.33 34.72
CA ASP A 446 -7.32 -21.03 34.89
C ASP A 446 -8.49 -20.14 34.39
N PRO A 447 -9.30 -20.59 33.41
CA PRO A 447 -10.38 -19.78 32.84
C PRO A 447 -11.38 -19.28 33.89
N TRP A 448 -11.62 -19.99 34.98
CA TRP A 448 -12.50 -19.57 36.07
C TRP A 448 -11.85 -18.58 37.03
N GLN A 449 -10.52 -18.55 37.14
CA GLN A 449 -9.84 -17.49 37.90
C GLN A 449 -10.05 -16.12 37.26
N SER A 450 -10.21 -16.08 35.94
CA SER A 450 -10.55 -14.86 35.19
C SER A 450 -11.99 -14.34 35.43
N PHE A 451 -12.87 -15.12 36.09
CA PHE A 451 -14.26 -14.70 36.31
C PHE A 451 -14.34 -13.48 37.22
N LYS A 452 -15.02 -12.45 36.73
CA LYS A 452 -15.36 -11.26 37.53
C LYS A 452 -16.42 -11.63 38.56
N ALA A 453 -16.56 -10.82 39.60
CA ALA A 453 -17.54 -11.05 40.68
C ALA A 453 -18.98 -11.25 40.15
N LYS A 454 -19.34 -10.56 39.06
CA LYS A 454 -20.64 -10.70 38.40
C LYS A 454 -20.84 -12.09 37.78
N ASP A 455 -19.82 -12.64 37.12
CA ASP A 455 -19.91 -13.94 36.43
C ASP A 455 -20.02 -15.07 37.45
N ARG A 456 -19.29 -14.95 38.58
CA ARG A 456 -19.42 -15.87 39.73
C ARG A 456 -20.83 -15.86 40.33
N LYS A 457 -21.43 -14.67 40.46
CA LYS A 457 -22.80 -14.52 40.96
C LYS A 457 -23.82 -15.12 39.99
N GLN A 458 -23.66 -14.87 38.69
CA GLN A 458 -24.53 -15.41 37.65
C GLN A 458 -24.43 -16.93 37.57
N LEU A 459 -23.21 -17.48 37.58
CA LEU A 459 -22.98 -18.92 37.67
C LEU A 459 -23.70 -19.53 38.87
N GLY A 460 -23.57 -18.92 40.05
CA GLY A 460 -24.27 -19.38 41.26
C GLY A 460 -25.79 -19.45 41.10
N ARG A 461 -26.41 -18.44 40.46
CA ARG A 461 -27.86 -18.43 40.17
C ARG A 461 -28.27 -19.52 39.18
N VAL A 462 -27.51 -19.68 38.10
CA VAL A 462 -27.77 -20.69 37.07
C VAL A 462 -27.67 -22.10 37.64
N LEU A 463 -26.67 -22.35 38.49
CA LEU A 463 -26.49 -23.61 39.21
C LEU A 463 -27.57 -23.85 40.27
N ALA A 464 -28.13 -22.80 40.88
CA ALA A 464 -29.24 -22.87 41.82
C ALA A 464 -30.62 -23.04 41.16
N GLY A 465 -30.71 -22.93 39.83
CA GLY A 465 -31.96 -23.14 39.09
C GLY A 465 -32.94 -21.96 39.09
N GLU A 466 -32.49 -20.76 39.44
CA GLU A 466 -33.32 -19.54 39.38
C GLU A 466 -33.55 -19.15 37.89
N SER A 467 -34.80 -19.23 37.41
CA SER A 467 -35.19 -18.92 36.02
C SER A 467 -36.38 -17.97 35.98
N GLU A 468 -36.24 -16.93 35.15
CA GLU A 468 -37.16 -15.82 34.82
C GLU A 468 -37.13 -14.61 35.75
N ALA A 469 -36.46 -13.56 35.25
CA ALA A 469 -36.45 -12.24 35.84
C ALA A 469 -37.74 -11.47 35.47
N PRO A 470 -38.20 -10.55 36.35
CA PRO A 470 -39.41 -9.79 36.11
C PRO A 470 -39.27 -8.85 34.90
N ARG A 471 -40.19 -8.93 33.92
CA ARG A 471 -40.16 -8.09 32.70
C ARG A 471 -40.67 -6.65 32.86
N LYS A 472 -41.11 -6.27 34.06
CA LYS A 472 -41.80 -5.00 34.31
C LYS A 472 -41.42 -4.40 35.65
N LEU A 473 -41.10 -3.11 35.64
CA LEU A 473 -40.89 -2.33 36.86
C LEU A 473 -42.23 -1.93 37.51
N ALA A 474 -42.21 -1.87 38.84
CA ALA A 474 -43.36 -1.42 39.63
C ALA A 474 -43.74 0.05 39.37
N ARG A 475 -42.80 0.88 38.90
CA ARG A 475 -43.01 2.29 38.53
C ARG A 475 -42.17 2.65 37.31
N PRO A 476 -42.64 3.54 36.42
CA PRO A 476 -41.83 4.06 35.32
C PRO A 476 -40.56 4.76 35.81
N GLN A 477 -39.46 4.58 35.10
CA GLN A 477 -38.16 5.18 35.35
C GLN A 477 -37.65 5.93 34.10
N LYS A 478 -37.17 7.15 34.32
CA LYS A 478 -36.50 7.95 33.28
C LYS A 478 -35.01 7.63 33.10
N LYS A 479 -34.45 6.87 34.04
CA LYS A 479 -33.04 6.47 34.05
C LYS A 479 -32.95 5.04 34.56
N ILE A 480 -32.32 4.17 33.78
CA ILE A 480 -32.10 2.78 34.12
C ILE A 480 -30.66 2.40 33.74
N GLY A 481 -29.98 1.63 34.60
CA GLY A 481 -28.64 1.11 34.33
C GLY A 481 -28.68 -0.20 33.54
N ASP A 482 -27.57 -0.57 32.92
CA ASP A 482 -27.49 -1.78 32.09
C ASP A 482 -27.77 -3.06 32.89
N ASP A 483 -27.32 -3.15 34.14
CA ASP A 483 -27.61 -4.29 35.01
C ASP A 483 -29.11 -4.49 35.24
N ALA A 484 -29.85 -3.39 35.44
CA ALA A 484 -31.29 -3.43 35.66
C ALA A 484 -32.05 -3.71 34.35
N LEU A 485 -31.58 -3.17 33.22
CA LEU A 485 -32.13 -3.51 31.90
C LEU A 485 -31.91 -4.99 31.56
N ALA A 486 -30.72 -5.54 31.82
CA ALA A 486 -30.39 -6.94 31.59
C ALA A 486 -31.24 -7.87 32.46
N GLU A 487 -31.46 -7.48 33.72
CA GLU A 487 -32.39 -8.17 34.61
C GLU A 487 -33.82 -8.12 34.05
N LEU A 488 -34.34 -6.96 33.63
CA LEU A 488 -35.69 -6.88 33.07
C LEU A 488 -35.86 -7.67 31.76
N ALA A 489 -34.84 -7.68 30.91
CA ALA A 489 -34.88 -8.36 29.62
C ALA A 489 -34.68 -9.87 29.75
N GLY A 490 -34.08 -10.33 30.86
CA GLY A 490 -33.65 -11.72 31.05
C GLY A 490 -32.52 -12.12 30.11
N VAL A 491 -31.82 -11.16 29.51
CA VAL A 491 -30.71 -11.37 28.57
C VAL A 491 -29.59 -10.37 28.87
N PRO A 492 -28.32 -10.76 28.69
CA PRO A 492 -27.20 -9.83 28.81
C PRO A 492 -27.27 -8.80 27.68
N ILE A 493 -27.05 -7.53 28.05
CA ILE A 493 -26.97 -6.44 27.09
C ILE A 493 -25.60 -6.48 26.43
N ASP A 494 -25.59 -6.38 25.11
CA ASP A 494 -24.38 -6.14 24.35
C ASP A 494 -24.07 -4.64 24.31
N ARG A 495 -25.00 -3.85 23.75
CA ARG A 495 -24.85 -2.40 23.58
C ARG A 495 -26.17 -1.67 23.58
N ARG A 496 -26.15 -0.40 23.99
CA ARG A 496 -27.28 0.53 23.81
C ARG A 496 -27.26 1.10 22.40
N PHE A 497 -28.40 1.05 21.75
CA PHE A 497 -28.63 1.58 20.42
C PHE A 497 -29.27 2.98 20.46
N LEU A 498 -30.22 3.22 21.36
CA LEU A 498 -30.84 4.55 21.56
C LEU A 498 -31.05 4.82 23.05
N THR A 499 -30.92 6.06 23.49
CA THR A 499 -31.38 6.51 24.81
C THR A 499 -31.98 7.90 24.68
N THR A 500 -33.24 8.03 25.07
CA THR A 500 -34.01 9.27 24.96
C THR A 500 -34.15 9.98 26.32
N PRO A 501 -34.41 11.29 26.37
CA PRO A 501 -34.58 12.03 27.62
C PRO A 501 -35.81 11.61 28.46
N ASP A 502 -36.83 11.03 27.82
CA ASP A 502 -38.07 10.56 28.47
C ASP A 502 -37.95 9.17 29.09
N GLY A 503 -36.83 8.47 28.84
CA GLY A 503 -36.49 7.21 29.51
C GLY A 503 -36.58 5.97 28.62
N GLU A 504 -36.90 6.13 27.35
CA GLU A 504 -36.90 5.03 26.38
C GLU A 504 -35.46 4.65 26.00
N VAL A 505 -35.16 3.36 26.03
CA VAL A 505 -33.84 2.80 25.69
C VAL A 505 -34.01 1.68 24.68
N TRP A 506 -33.30 1.74 23.56
CA TRP A 506 -33.17 0.61 22.64
C TRP A 506 -31.81 -0.02 22.85
N PHE A 507 -31.73 -1.35 22.88
CA PHE A 507 -30.47 -2.06 23.09
C PHE A 507 -30.46 -3.40 22.38
N PHE A 508 -29.27 -3.83 21.98
CA PHE A 508 -29.04 -5.17 21.45
C PHE A 508 -28.61 -6.11 22.57
N ASP A 509 -29.11 -7.34 22.54
CA ASP A 509 -28.57 -8.43 23.36
C ASP A 509 -27.33 -9.06 22.69
N LYS A 510 -26.70 -10.01 23.38
CA LYS A 510 -25.53 -10.76 22.85
C LYS A 510 -25.84 -11.64 21.64
N GLN A 511 -27.11 -11.75 21.24
CA GLN A 511 -27.58 -12.44 20.05
C GLN A 511 -27.97 -11.46 18.92
N GLU A 512 -27.71 -10.17 19.10
CA GLU A 512 -28.04 -9.07 18.17
C GLU A 512 -29.53 -8.85 17.93
N ARG A 513 -30.36 -9.21 18.90
CA ARG A 513 -31.79 -8.89 18.86
C ARG A 513 -32.01 -7.53 19.50
N LEU A 514 -32.77 -6.66 18.82
CA LEU A 514 -33.13 -5.35 19.33
C LEU A 514 -34.29 -5.46 20.31
N HIS A 515 -34.14 -4.84 21.48
CA HIS A 515 -35.14 -4.71 22.52
C HIS A 515 -35.44 -3.24 22.79
N VAL A 516 -36.69 -2.93 23.15
CA VAL A 516 -37.14 -1.57 23.48
C VAL A 516 -37.65 -1.53 24.91
N PHE A 517 -36.99 -0.76 25.76
CA PHE A 517 -37.49 -0.39 27.07
C PHE A 517 -38.23 0.93 26.98
N ASP A 518 -39.51 0.96 27.33
CA ASP A 518 -40.39 2.14 27.19
C ASP A 518 -40.43 3.05 28.43
N GLY A 519 -39.48 2.86 29.35
CA GLY A 519 -39.49 3.50 30.67
C GLY A 519 -40.12 2.64 31.76
N GLN A 520 -40.83 1.55 31.45
CA GLN A 520 -41.40 0.66 32.47
C GLN A 520 -41.18 -0.83 32.21
N GLU A 521 -41.26 -1.28 30.96
CA GLU A 521 -41.11 -2.68 30.59
C GLU A 521 -40.30 -2.84 29.30
N VAL A 522 -39.71 -4.02 29.12
CA VAL A 522 -38.98 -4.39 27.90
C VAL A 522 -39.96 -5.05 26.93
N LYS A 523 -40.03 -4.53 25.69
CA LYS A 523 -40.90 -4.96 24.60
C LYS A 523 -40.09 -5.25 23.34
N ALA A 524 -40.71 -5.99 22.43
CA ALA A 524 -40.24 -6.06 21.05
C ALA A 524 -40.42 -4.69 20.36
N PRO A 525 -39.51 -4.33 19.42
CA PRO A 525 -39.68 -3.12 18.62
C PRO A 525 -40.96 -3.16 17.78
N GLY A 526 -41.57 -2.01 17.56
CA GLY A 526 -42.77 -1.86 16.71
C GLY A 526 -42.46 -1.78 15.21
N PHE A 527 -41.28 -2.25 14.80
CA PHE A 527 -40.74 -2.22 13.45
C PHE A 527 -39.85 -3.45 13.26
N GLU A 528 -39.57 -3.79 12.00
CA GLU A 528 -38.70 -4.93 11.67
C GLU A 528 -37.24 -4.46 11.58
N VAL A 529 -36.34 -5.29 12.10
CA VAL A 529 -34.89 -5.07 12.08
C VAL A 529 -34.25 -6.20 11.27
N VAL A 530 -33.47 -5.82 10.27
CA VAL A 530 -32.71 -6.70 9.39
C VAL A 530 -31.23 -6.52 9.72
N SER A 531 -30.62 -7.53 10.32
CA SER A 531 -29.21 -7.49 10.77
C SER A 531 -28.22 -7.89 9.68
N ASP A 532 -28.69 -8.61 8.66
CA ASP A 532 -27.88 -9.08 7.53
C ASP A 532 -28.17 -8.22 6.30
N LEU A 533 -27.19 -7.40 5.91
CA LEU A 533 -27.28 -6.44 4.81
C LEU A 533 -26.34 -6.81 3.66
N ASP A 534 -26.03 -8.10 3.48
CA ASP A 534 -25.12 -8.58 2.44
C ASP A 534 -25.60 -8.26 0.99
N ASP A 535 -26.89 -7.95 0.81
CA ASP A 535 -27.43 -7.39 -0.44
C ASP A 535 -28.34 -6.17 -0.16
N LEU A 536 -27.75 -4.97 -0.19
CA LEU A 536 -28.50 -3.72 -0.06
C LEU A 536 -29.44 -3.47 -1.24
N GLY A 537 -29.19 -4.08 -2.40
CA GLY A 537 -30.05 -3.94 -3.57
C GLY A 537 -31.46 -4.44 -3.30
N THR A 538 -31.56 -5.61 -2.66
CA THR A 538 -32.85 -6.18 -2.22
C THR A 538 -33.48 -5.34 -1.10
N PHE A 539 -32.70 -4.91 -0.11
CA PHE A 539 -33.23 -4.14 1.02
C PHE A 539 -33.80 -2.77 0.60
N LEU A 540 -33.13 -2.09 -0.35
CA LEU A 540 -33.49 -0.76 -0.87
C LEU A 540 -34.40 -0.83 -2.10
N ALA A 541 -34.97 -1.99 -2.41
CA ALA A 541 -35.91 -2.15 -3.52
C ALA A 541 -37.09 -1.17 -3.39
N GLY A 542 -37.26 -0.30 -4.39
CA GLY A 542 -38.32 0.72 -4.42
C GLY A 542 -37.97 2.07 -3.79
N ALA A 543 -36.81 2.24 -3.15
CA ALA A 543 -36.36 3.55 -2.68
C ALA A 543 -36.04 4.48 -3.86
N GLU A 544 -36.60 5.69 -3.93
CA GLU A 544 -36.36 6.61 -5.06
C GLU A 544 -35.26 7.65 -4.81
N ARG A 545 -35.07 8.05 -3.55
CA ARG A 545 -34.10 9.07 -3.14
C ARG A 545 -33.67 8.88 -1.69
N CYS A 546 -32.57 9.52 -1.32
CA CYS A 546 -32.20 9.73 0.08
C CYS A 546 -33.12 10.82 0.66
N ASP A 547 -33.87 10.48 1.72
CA ASP A 547 -34.77 11.40 2.42
C ASP A 547 -34.07 12.12 3.58
N GLY A 548 -32.95 11.58 4.05
CA GLY A 548 -32.11 12.21 5.07
C GLY A 548 -30.90 11.35 5.42
N ARG A 549 -29.78 12.00 5.74
CA ARG A 549 -28.57 11.35 6.26
C ARG A 549 -28.02 12.17 7.41
N VAL A 550 -27.54 11.51 8.46
CA VAL A 550 -26.77 12.12 9.53
C VAL A 550 -25.68 11.16 9.99
N VAL A 551 -24.52 11.68 10.34
CA VAL A 551 -23.47 10.89 10.98
C VAL A 551 -23.24 11.42 12.38
N HIS A 552 -23.24 10.55 13.36
CA HIS A 552 -22.77 10.87 14.69
C HIS A 552 -21.36 10.35 14.88
N TRP A 553 -20.52 11.12 15.55
CA TRP A 553 -19.17 10.74 15.91
C TRP A 553 -18.98 10.86 17.42
N ASN A 554 -18.19 9.96 18.01
CA ASN A 554 -17.77 10.13 19.39
C ASN A 554 -16.82 11.34 19.53
N ALA A 555 -16.53 11.76 20.77
CA ALA A 555 -15.70 12.95 21.01
C ALA A 555 -14.30 12.91 20.38
N SER A 556 -13.72 11.73 20.09
CA SER A 556 -12.45 11.59 19.38
C SER A 556 -12.59 11.49 17.87
N ALA A 557 -13.81 11.37 17.34
CA ALA A 557 -14.11 10.94 15.98
C ALA A 557 -13.44 9.61 15.59
N GLY A 558 -13.23 8.72 16.57
CA GLY A 558 -12.72 7.37 16.34
C GLY A 558 -13.83 6.35 16.07
N GLU A 559 -15.05 6.63 16.54
CA GLU A 559 -16.22 5.79 16.34
C GLU A 559 -17.33 6.62 15.71
N PHE A 560 -18.14 5.99 14.87
CA PHE A 560 -19.23 6.63 14.15
C PHE A 560 -20.54 5.83 14.21
N ARG A 561 -21.63 6.56 13.92
CA ARG A 561 -22.94 6.02 13.61
C ARG A 561 -23.50 6.76 12.41
N ASP A 562 -23.53 6.13 11.23
CA ASP A 562 -24.09 6.69 9.99
C ASP A 562 -25.54 6.23 9.85
N ILE A 563 -26.47 7.18 9.80
CA ILE A 563 -27.92 6.93 9.76
C ILE A 563 -28.46 7.52 8.46
N VAL A 564 -29.11 6.69 7.65
CA VAL A 564 -29.63 7.08 6.34
C VAL A 564 -31.08 6.64 6.18
N CYS A 565 -31.94 7.52 5.68
CA CYS A 565 -33.35 7.27 5.42
C CYS A 565 -33.62 7.20 3.92
N TYR A 566 -34.25 6.11 3.47
CA TYR A 566 -34.64 5.86 2.08
C TYR A 566 -36.10 5.41 2.04
N GLY A 567 -37.05 6.34 1.85
CA GLY A 567 -38.47 6.00 1.84
C GLY A 567 -38.95 5.44 3.16
N ASP A 568 -39.38 4.17 3.19
CA ASP A 568 -39.83 3.42 4.37
C ASP A 568 -38.72 2.57 5.03
N ARG A 569 -37.45 2.82 4.66
CA ARG A 569 -36.27 2.12 5.16
C ARG A 569 -35.31 3.07 5.87
N VAL A 570 -34.75 2.65 6.99
CA VAL A 570 -33.65 3.36 7.68
C VAL A 570 -32.45 2.41 7.79
N LEU A 571 -31.30 2.84 7.28
CA LEU A 571 -30.02 2.15 7.46
C LEU A 571 -29.25 2.80 8.60
N VAL A 572 -28.65 1.98 9.45
CA VAL A 572 -27.79 2.44 10.54
C VAL A 572 -26.50 1.63 10.53
N TYR A 573 -25.37 2.28 10.31
CA TYR A 573 -24.04 1.69 10.44
C TYR A 573 -23.36 2.19 11.70
N GLU A 574 -22.79 1.31 12.52
CA GLU A 574 -22.04 1.64 13.73
C GLU A 574 -20.67 0.97 13.72
N GLY A 575 -19.60 1.74 13.90
CA GLY A 575 -18.25 1.17 13.95
C GLY A 575 -17.14 2.17 14.19
N VAL A 576 -15.93 1.75 13.80
CA VAL A 576 -14.69 2.51 13.99
C VAL A 576 -14.26 3.14 12.67
N ASN A 577 -13.72 4.35 12.73
CA ASN A 577 -13.14 5.05 11.58
C ASN A 577 -12.11 4.17 10.85
N ASN A 578 -12.28 3.98 9.53
CA ASN A 578 -11.41 3.09 8.73
C ASN A 578 -11.24 1.70 9.36
N GLY A 579 -12.33 1.20 9.92
CA GLY A 579 -12.34 -0.04 10.69
C GLY A 579 -13.62 -0.81 10.48
N ARG A 580 -13.78 -1.86 11.28
CA ARG A 580 -14.99 -2.68 11.23
C ARG A 580 -16.19 -1.88 11.72
N PHE A 581 -17.32 -2.11 11.06
CA PHE A 581 -18.61 -1.60 11.46
C PHE A 581 -19.68 -2.68 11.25
N THR A 582 -20.82 -2.50 11.92
CA THR A 582 -22.01 -3.34 11.77
C THR A 582 -23.12 -2.50 11.16
N GLY A 583 -23.91 -3.10 10.27
CA GLY A 583 -25.06 -2.45 9.65
C GLY A 583 -26.37 -3.05 10.11
N HIS A 584 -27.39 -2.21 10.29
CA HIS A 584 -28.75 -2.61 10.64
C HIS A 584 -29.73 -1.90 9.71
N GLY A 585 -30.58 -2.68 9.05
CA GLY A 585 -31.72 -2.19 8.29
C GLY A 585 -32.95 -2.15 9.17
N ILE A 586 -33.71 -1.05 9.12
CA ILE A 586 -35.00 -0.92 9.78
C ILE A 586 -36.07 -0.75 8.72
N VAL A 587 -37.07 -1.62 8.75
CA VAL A 587 -38.25 -1.56 7.89
C VAL A 587 -39.40 -1.00 8.71
N ALA A 588 -39.83 0.22 8.37
CA ALA A 588 -40.91 0.92 9.05
C ALA A 588 -42.26 0.66 8.35
N ASP A 589 -43.36 0.90 9.07
CA ASP A 589 -44.72 0.88 8.51
C ASP A 589 -44.98 2.18 7.72
N GLY A 590 -44.31 2.29 6.57
CA GLY A 590 -44.40 3.43 5.66
C GLY A 590 -43.41 4.56 5.93
N ARG A 591 -43.40 5.52 5.00
CA ARG A 591 -42.43 6.62 4.93
C ARG A 591 -42.47 7.58 6.12
N GLU A 592 -43.66 7.94 6.60
CA GLU A 592 -43.81 8.84 7.76
C GLU A 592 -43.22 8.20 9.04
N SER A 593 -43.44 6.89 9.21
CA SER A 593 -42.87 6.11 10.31
C SER A 593 -41.34 6.04 10.22
N ALA A 594 -40.79 5.79 9.03
CA ALA A 594 -39.34 5.80 8.80
C ALA A 594 -38.72 7.17 9.07
N GLU A 595 -39.37 8.26 8.64
CA GLU A 595 -38.90 9.62 8.89
C GLU A 595 -38.92 9.96 10.39
N ALA A 596 -39.94 9.51 11.13
CA ALA A 596 -40.00 9.65 12.58
C ALA A 596 -38.90 8.85 13.29
N LEU A 597 -38.63 7.61 12.84
CA LEU A 597 -37.53 6.77 13.35
C LEU A 597 -36.16 7.40 13.06
N PHE A 598 -35.95 7.88 11.83
CA PHE A 598 -34.75 8.60 11.43
C PHE A 598 -34.50 9.82 12.32
N ARG A 599 -35.51 10.70 12.49
CA ARG A 599 -35.40 11.88 13.37
C ARG A 599 -35.08 11.48 14.81
N LYS A 600 -35.75 10.45 15.33
CA LYS A 600 -35.52 9.97 16.70
C LYS A 600 -34.08 9.50 16.91
N LEU A 601 -33.52 8.76 15.94
CA LEU A 601 -32.12 8.36 15.99
C LEU A 601 -31.18 9.55 15.81
N ALA A 602 -31.47 10.45 14.86
CA ALA A 602 -30.68 11.63 14.53
C ALA A 602 -30.57 12.65 15.68
N ASP A 603 -31.67 12.89 16.40
CA ASP A 603 -31.78 13.91 17.46
C ASP A 603 -31.24 13.43 18.81
N HIS A 604 -30.92 12.14 18.94
CA HIS A 604 -30.51 11.51 20.19
C HIS A 604 -29.20 10.72 20.03
N PRO A 605 -28.08 11.40 19.75
CA PRO A 605 -26.75 10.77 19.75
C PRO A 605 -26.43 10.18 21.13
N ALA A 606 -25.55 9.17 21.14
CA ALA A 606 -25.06 8.60 22.38
C ALA A 606 -24.35 9.66 23.26
N LYS A 607 -24.20 9.37 24.55
CA LYS A 607 -23.51 10.28 25.47
C LYS A 607 -22.07 10.51 24.98
N ASP A 608 -21.63 11.77 24.96
CA ASP A 608 -20.30 12.20 24.49
C ASP A 608 -20.09 12.04 22.97
N TRP A 609 -21.18 11.89 22.21
CA TRP A 609 -21.20 11.92 20.74
C TRP A 609 -21.81 13.23 20.23
N PHE A 610 -21.42 13.64 19.04
CA PHE A 610 -21.93 14.83 18.36
C PHE A 610 -22.41 14.48 16.95
N ALA A 611 -23.42 15.21 16.47
CA ALA A 611 -23.85 15.11 15.07
C ALA A 611 -22.93 15.95 14.18
N ALA A 612 -22.43 15.33 13.11
CA ALA A 612 -21.64 15.96 12.08
C ALA A 612 -22.45 16.09 10.78
N GLU A 613 -21.92 16.89 9.84
CA GLU A 613 -22.45 16.91 8.48
C GLU A 613 -22.25 15.53 7.81
N PRO A 614 -23.11 15.12 6.87
CA PRO A 614 -23.05 13.77 6.32
C PRO A 614 -21.74 13.40 5.63
N TRP A 615 -21.04 14.41 5.10
CA TRP A 615 -19.83 14.27 4.30
C TRP A 615 -18.63 15.01 4.92
N TYR A 616 -18.74 15.50 6.16
CA TYR A 616 -17.67 16.27 6.79
C TYR A 616 -17.67 16.16 8.32
N VAL A 617 -16.50 15.90 8.90
CA VAL A 617 -16.26 15.89 10.34
C VAL A 617 -15.43 17.14 10.72
N PRO A 618 -15.97 18.05 11.55
CA PRO A 618 -15.25 19.23 11.99
C PRO A 618 -13.86 18.90 12.54
N GLN A 619 -12.86 19.69 12.14
CA GLN A 619 -11.45 19.56 12.49
C GLN A 619 -10.74 18.29 11.98
N ARG A 620 -11.47 17.30 11.44
CA ARG A 620 -10.90 16.07 10.90
C ARG A 620 -10.81 16.11 9.38
N GLY A 621 -11.92 16.39 8.69
CA GLY A 621 -11.97 16.51 7.23
C GLY A 621 -13.17 15.82 6.61
N GLY A 622 -13.07 15.50 5.31
CA GLY A 622 -14.16 14.89 4.53
C GLY A 622 -14.44 13.45 4.95
N VAL A 623 -15.73 13.06 4.98
CA VAL A 623 -16.13 11.66 5.19
C VAL A 623 -16.11 10.93 3.85
N LEU A 624 -15.26 9.92 3.74
CA LEU A 624 -15.17 8.98 2.64
C LEU A 624 -16.07 7.77 2.90
N ARG A 625 -16.77 7.32 1.85
CA ARG A 625 -17.48 6.04 1.86
C ARG A 625 -17.07 5.22 0.65
N THR A 626 -16.64 3.99 0.90
CA THR A 626 -16.30 3.02 -0.13
C THR A 626 -17.44 2.05 -0.28
N TYR A 627 -17.88 1.86 -1.52
CA TYR A 627 -18.96 0.94 -1.84
C TYR A 627 -18.44 -0.22 -2.68
N TYR A 628 -18.87 -1.41 -2.32
CA TYR A 628 -18.69 -2.61 -3.13
C TYR A 628 -19.92 -2.78 -4.02
N ALA A 629 -19.72 -2.97 -5.32
CA ALA A 629 -20.79 -3.29 -6.26
C ALA A 629 -20.27 -4.19 -7.39
N PRO A 630 -20.59 -5.50 -7.39
CA PRO A 630 -20.08 -6.42 -8.39
C PRO A 630 -20.61 -6.05 -9.78
N HIS A 631 -19.71 -6.07 -10.77
CA HIS A 631 -20.05 -5.85 -12.19
C HIS A 631 -20.39 -7.19 -12.85
N ALA A 632 -21.43 -7.22 -13.68
CA ALA A 632 -21.79 -8.43 -14.41
C ALA A 632 -20.76 -8.72 -15.51
N GLY A 633 -19.92 -9.75 -15.33
CA GLY A 633 -19.02 -10.27 -16.36
C GLY A 633 -17.57 -9.78 -16.31
N GLU A 634 -17.15 -9.13 -15.22
CA GLU A 634 -15.73 -8.82 -14.96
C GLU A 634 -15.32 -9.52 -13.65
N ASP A 635 -14.17 -10.21 -13.66
CA ASP A 635 -13.63 -10.94 -12.49
C ASP A 635 -12.97 -10.00 -11.45
N ASP A 636 -12.89 -8.69 -11.75
CA ASP A 636 -12.25 -7.69 -10.88
C ASP A 636 -13.25 -6.96 -9.97
N ASP A 637 -13.03 -7.11 -8.66
CA ASP A 637 -13.72 -6.40 -7.57
C ASP A 637 -13.49 -4.88 -7.66
N LYS A 638 -14.33 -4.14 -8.39
CA LYS A 638 -14.26 -2.67 -8.42
C LYS A 638 -14.93 -2.07 -7.18
N SER A 639 -14.10 -1.58 -6.25
CA SER A 639 -14.53 -0.66 -5.21
C SER A 639 -14.70 0.75 -5.82
N GLU A 640 -15.89 1.33 -5.71
CA GLU A 640 -16.13 2.71 -6.14
C GLU A 640 -15.98 3.66 -4.94
N TYR A 641 -15.03 4.60 -5.04
CA TYR A 641 -14.78 5.63 -4.04
C TYR A 641 -15.71 6.81 -4.26
N VAL A 642 -16.62 7.07 -3.33
CA VAL A 642 -17.38 8.32 -3.33
C VAL A 642 -16.78 9.23 -2.28
N ALA A 643 -15.81 10.00 -2.76
CA ALA A 643 -15.12 11.03 -2.02
C ALA A 643 -15.40 12.35 -2.74
N GLU A 644 -16.48 13.05 -2.40
CA GLU A 644 -16.68 14.39 -2.94
C GLU A 644 -17.06 15.35 -1.83
N LEU A 645 -16.12 16.23 -1.48
CA LEU A 645 -16.42 17.44 -0.73
C LEU A 645 -17.13 18.41 -1.66
N ARG A 646 -18.43 18.22 -1.84
CA ARG A 646 -19.25 19.23 -2.50
C ARG A 646 -19.97 20.07 -1.47
N GLU A 647 -19.91 21.37 -1.69
CA GLU A 647 -20.66 22.32 -0.87
C GLU A 647 -22.01 22.62 -1.52
N GLY A 648 -23.05 22.66 -0.70
CA GLY A 648 -24.40 23.03 -1.11
C GLY A 648 -25.37 21.86 -1.29
N PRO A 649 -26.68 22.09 -1.06
CA PRO A 649 -27.70 21.04 -1.02
C PRO A 649 -27.91 20.33 -2.37
N GLU A 650 -27.74 21.02 -3.49
CA GLU A 650 -27.90 20.44 -4.84
C GLU A 650 -26.80 19.42 -5.15
N ALA A 651 -25.55 19.77 -4.80
CA ALA A 651 -24.39 18.92 -5.04
C ALA A 651 -24.39 17.68 -4.13
N LEU A 652 -24.86 17.82 -2.88
CA LEU A 652 -25.09 16.69 -2.00
C LEU A 652 -26.20 15.77 -2.51
N ALA A 653 -27.28 16.31 -3.06
CA ALA A 653 -28.36 15.50 -3.64
C ALA A 653 -27.88 14.68 -4.87
N GLU A 654 -27.00 15.25 -5.70
CA GLU A 654 -26.36 14.53 -6.82
C GLU A 654 -25.52 13.34 -6.32
N VAL A 655 -24.70 13.57 -5.29
CA VAL A 655 -23.89 12.52 -4.65
C VAL A 655 -24.77 11.41 -4.08
N GLU A 656 -25.83 11.75 -3.33
CA GLU A 656 -26.74 10.75 -2.76
C GLU A 656 -27.54 9.98 -3.84
N ALA A 657 -27.88 10.62 -4.96
CA ALA A 657 -28.52 9.94 -6.08
C ALA A 657 -27.59 8.92 -6.75
N ARG A 658 -26.30 9.27 -6.91
CA ARG A 658 -25.27 8.35 -7.40
C ARG A 658 -25.07 7.17 -6.44
N VAL A 659 -24.95 7.46 -5.14
CA VAL A 659 -24.82 6.43 -4.09
C VAL A 659 -26.01 5.47 -4.10
N LEU A 660 -27.26 5.98 -4.16
CA LEU A 660 -28.44 5.12 -4.20
C LEU A 660 -28.49 4.25 -5.47
N THR A 661 -28.07 4.78 -6.61
CA THR A 661 -27.98 4.01 -7.86
C THR A 661 -27.01 2.84 -7.73
N LEU A 662 -25.88 3.08 -7.07
CA LEU A 662 -24.85 2.09 -6.82
C LEU A 662 -25.33 1.01 -5.83
N LEU A 663 -25.93 1.43 -4.71
CA LEU A 663 -26.44 0.54 -3.66
C LEU A 663 -27.62 -0.33 -4.11
N LYS A 664 -28.30 0.02 -5.21
CA LYS A 664 -29.37 -0.80 -5.80
C LYS A 664 -28.87 -1.97 -6.64
N ARG A 665 -27.57 -2.06 -6.92
CA ARG A 665 -27.01 -3.19 -7.67
C ARG A 665 -27.05 -4.45 -6.79
N PRO A 666 -27.36 -5.63 -7.34
CA PRO A 666 -27.34 -6.88 -6.58
C PRO A 666 -25.96 -7.12 -5.95
N GLY A 667 -25.95 -7.49 -4.67
CA GLY A 667 -24.71 -7.74 -3.92
C GLY A 667 -23.94 -6.46 -3.55
N ALA A 668 -24.53 -5.28 -3.75
CA ALA A 668 -23.92 -4.04 -3.32
C ALA A 668 -23.92 -3.91 -1.79
N ARG A 669 -22.82 -3.42 -1.23
CA ARG A 669 -22.68 -3.14 0.20
C ARG A 669 -21.79 -1.93 0.47
N VAL A 670 -21.94 -1.33 1.63
CA VAL A 670 -20.95 -0.36 2.14
C VAL A 670 -19.75 -1.16 2.65
N ALA A 671 -18.55 -0.83 2.18
CA ALA A 671 -17.31 -1.54 2.52
C ALA A 671 -16.46 -0.78 3.55
N CYS A 672 -16.43 0.55 3.47
CA CYS A 672 -15.68 1.40 4.39
C CYS A 672 -16.42 2.72 4.63
N ILE A 673 -16.31 3.24 5.86
CA ILE A 673 -16.65 4.62 6.21
C ILE A 673 -15.48 5.17 7.02
N GLU A 674 -14.89 6.25 6.55
CA GLU A 674 -13.78 6.92 7.23
C GLU A 674 -13.82 8.43 7.01
N TRP A 675 -13.09 9.19 7.80
CA TRP A 675 -12.70 10.56 7.44
C TRP A 675 -11.24 10.59 7.00
N THR A 676 -10.93 11.52 6.10
CA THR A 676 -9.56 11.84 5.64
C THR A 676 -9.23 13.29 5.97
N ASP A 677 -8.00 13.53 6.39
CA ASP A 677 -7.44 14.85 6.67
C ASP A 677 -6.94 15.60 5.43
N ASP A 678 -6.82 14.94 4.29
CA ASP A 678 -6.47 15.53 2.97
C ASP A 678 -7.59 16.45 2.41
N ARG A 679 -8.67 16.59 3.17
CA ARG A 679 -9.95 17.15 2.74
C ARG A 679 -10.53 18.01 3.85
N ARG A 680 -9.71 18.86 4.44
CA ARG A 680 -10.14 19.79 5.49
C ARG A 680 -10.61 21.09 4.85
N ARG A 681 -11.72 21.64 5.34
CA ARG A 681 -12.14 22.99 4.94
C ARG A 681 -11.11 23.98 5.50
N PRO A 682 -10.82 25.09 4.80
CA PRO A 682 -9.86 26.10 5.29
C PRO A 682 -10.14 26.53 6.74
N GLY A 683 -11.41 26.72 7.11
CA GLY A 683 -11.80 27.12 8.48
C GLY A 683 -11.40 26.15 9.59
N ASP A 684 -11.11 24.90 9.28
CA ASP A 684 -10.62 23.90 10.25
C ASP A 684 -9.10 23.72 10.24
N MET A 685 -8.42 24.28 9.25
CA MET A 685 -6.96 24.20 9.11
C MET A 685 -6.23 25.24 9.96
N GLY A 686 -4.98 24.93 10.29
CA GLY A 686 -4.01 25.95 10.66
C GLY A 686 -3.74 26.90 9.48
N LEU A 687 -3.27 28.10 9.77
CA LEU A 687 -2.89 29.11 8.80
C LEU A 687 -1.72 28.63 7.93
N LEU A 688 -0.67 28.11 8.57
CA LEU A 688 0.48 27.56 7.85
C LEU A 688 0.11 26.24 7.14
N GLU A 689 -0.67 25.38 7.79
CA GLU A 689 -1.19 24.14 7.20
C GLU A 689 -1.99 24.42 5.91
N TYR A 690 -2.84 25.44 5.91
CA TYR A 690 -3.56 25.87 4.71
C TYR A 690 -2.61 26.32 3.60
N PHE A 691 -1.52 27.04 3.93
CA PHE A 691 -0.53 27.43 2.93
C PHE A 691 0.25 26.22 2.41
N GLU A 692 0.54 25.21 3.24
CA GLU A 692 1.18 23.96 2.81
C GLU A 692 0.28 23.21 1.81
N ASP A 693 -0.99 23.01 2.16
CA ASP A 693 -2.00 22.35 1.31
C ASP A 693 -2.26 23.12 0.02
N ARG A 694 -2.44 24.45 0.09
CA ARG A 694 -2.65 25.28 -1.11
C ARG A 694 -1.40 25.40 -1.99
N ALA A 695 -0.20 25.17 -1.46
CA ALA A 695 1.04 25.18 -2.24
C ALA A 695 1.25 23.88 -3.02
N ARG A 696 0.61 22.77 -2.61
CA ARG A 696 0.84 21.44 -3.19
C ARG A 696 -0.45 20.62 -3.29
N ASP A 697 -0.83 20.33 -4.52
CA ASP A 697 -1.83 19.33 -4.90
C ASP A 697 -1.29 18.66 -6.18
N ASP A 698 -0.84 17.41 -6.06
CA ASP A 698 -0.10 16.70 -7.13
C ASP A 698 -1.02 16.39 -8.35
N GLU A 699 -2.34 16.53 -8.21
CA GLU A 699 -3.30 16.38 -9.31
C GLU A 699 -3.50 17.69 -10.11
N ARG A 700 -2.88 18.79 -9.69
CA ARG A 700 -3.07 20.12 -10.30
C ARG A 700 -1.99 20.46 -11.31
N ALA A 701 -2.37 21.34 -12.23
CA ALA A 701 -1.45 21.84 -13.24
C ALA A 701 -0.47 22.88 -12.65
N PRO A 702 0.70 23.09 -13.28
CA PRO A 702 1.72 24.06 -12.83
C PRO A 702 1.17 25.45 -12.53
N SER A 703 0.21 25.91 -13.33
CA SER A 703 -0.48 27.20 -13.18
C SER A 703 -1.14 27.39 -11.80
N TRP A 704 -1.82 26.36 -11.30
CA TRP A 704 -2.52 26.40 -10.01
C TRP A 704 -1.56 26.66 -8.83
N HIS A 705 -0.35 26.11 -8.89
CA HIS A 705 0.70 26.32 -7.88
C HIS A 705 1.28 27.74 -7.94
N LEU A 706 1.52 28.27 -9.14
CA LEU A 706 2.03 29.63 -9.32
C LEU A 706 1.03 30.70 -8.85
N GLU A 707 -0.26 30.48 -9.07
CA GLU A 707 -1.33 31.36 -8.60
C GLU A 707 -1.42 31.42 -7.06
N ALA A 708 -0.99 30.36 -6.37
CA ALA A 708 -1.01 30.29 -4.90
C ALA A 708 -0.26 31.45 -4.25
N PHE A 709 0.85 31.89 -4.85
CA PHE A 709 1.67 32.97 -4.30
C PHE A 709 0.92 34.32 -4.27
N ALA A 710 0.05 34.60 -5.25
CA ALA A 710 -0.75 35.83 -5.26
C ALA A 710 -1.80 35.81 -4.15
N GLU A 711 -2.36 34.63 -3.90
CA GLU A 711 -3.25 34.39 -2.79
C GLU A 711 -2.54 34.53 -1.44
N PHE A 712 -1.36 33.92 -1.27
CA PHE A 712 -0.58 34.01 -0.04
C PHE A 712 -0.24 35.45 0.33
N GLU A 713 0.25 36.22 -0.64
CA GLU A 713 0.62 37.63 -0.46
C GLU A 713 -0.59 38.48 -0.06
N ARG A 714 -1.73 38.28 -0.73
CA ARG A 714 -3.00 38.94 -0.41
C ARG A 714 -3.48 38.59 1.00
N LEU A 715 -3.49 37.30 1.35
CA LEU A 715 -3.99 36.82 2.64
C LEU A 715 -3.10 37.28 3.80
N LEU A 716 -1.78 37.20 3.65
CA LEU A 716 -0.83 37.70 4.66
C LEU A 716 -1.00 39.21 4.88
N ALA A 717 -1.24 39.99 3.82
CA ALA A 717 -1.50 41.42 3.92
C ALA A 717 -2.87 41.72 4.58
N GLU A 718 -3.94 41.04 4.13
CA GLU A 718 -5.29 41.20 4.68
C GLU A 718 -5.34 40.85 6.18
N TRP A 719 -4.59 39.84 6.59
CA TRP A 719 -4.51 39.39 7.97
C TRP A 719 -3.43 40.11 8.79
N GLY A 720 -2.66 41.03 8.19
CA GLY A 720 -1.72 41.91 8.89
C GLY A 720 -0.39 41.27 9.29
N TRP A 721 0.01 40.17 8.66
CA TRP A 721 1.24 39.43 8.96
C TRP A 721 2.48 39.95 8.23
N THR A 722 2.30 40.71 7.16
CA THR A 722 3.40 41.24 6.33
C THR A 722 4.43 42.06 7.12
N ALA A 723 4.01 42.76 8.19
CA ALA A 723 4.91 43.59 9.00
C ALA A 723 5.92 42.81 9.86
N GLU A 724 5.58 41.56 10.23
CA GLU A 724 6.44 40.66 11.02
C GLU A 724 7.37 39.83 10.11
N LEU A 725 7.03 39.73 8.83
CA LEU A 725 7.79 39.02 7.81
C LEU A 725 8.79 40.00 7.16
N HIS A 726 9.85 40.32 7.90
CA HIS A 726 10.93 41.18 7.40
C HIS A 726 11.46 40.66 6.05
N ASP A 727 11.54 41.57 5.07
CA ASP A 727 12.02 41.30 3.72
C ASP A 727 11.20 40.26 2.92
N LEU A 728 9.93 39.99 3.29
CA LEU A 728 9.01 39.26 2.39
C LEU A 728 8.81 40.08 1.11
N SER A 729 9.22 39.51 0.00
CA SER A 729 8.90 40.01 -1.34
C SER A 729 8.50 38.86 -2.24
N VAL A 730 7.46 39.08 -3.05
CA VAL A 730 7.09 38.19 -4.14
C VAL A 730 7.05 39.03 -5.40
N SER A 731 7.88 38.70 -6.39
CA SER A 731 7.92 39.37 -7.69
C SER A 731 7.37 38.45 -8.77
N ARG A 732 6.58 39.02 -9.68
CA ARG A 732 6.03 38.32 -10.84
C ARG A 732 6.38 39.10 -12.10
N GLY A 733 6.98 38.44 -13.08
CA GLY A 733 7.26 39.02 -14.38
C GLY A 733 6.09 38.86 -15.34
N ALA A 734 6.19 39.52 -16.50
CA ALA A 734 5.24 39.31 -17.57
C ALA A 734 5.48 37.92 -18.23
N PRO A 735 4.43 37.27 -18.74
CA PRO A 735 4.58 36.07 -19.57
C PRO A 735 5.54 36.35 -20.75
N PRO A 736 6.44 35.42 -21.08
CA PRO A 736 7.36 35.58 -22.19
C PRO A 736 6.61 35.49 -23.53
N ASP A 737 7.17 36.10 -24.57
CA ASP A 737 6.67 35.90 -25.93
C ASP A 737 7.18 34.58 -26.52
N GLU A 738 6.52 34.10 -27.59
CA GLU A 738 6.91 32.87 -28.29
C GLU A 738 8.34 32.95 -28.85
N ALA A 739 8.86 34.16 -29.13
CA ALA A 739 10.22 34.32 -29.62
C ALA A 739 11.28 34.00 -28.55
N ALA A 740 11.02 34.34 -27.29
CA ALA A 740 11.87 33.97 -26.16
C ALA A 740 11.85 32.46 -25.90
N ILE A 741 10.67 31.83 -25.96
CA ILE A 741 10.52 30.37 -25.83
C ILE A 741 11.26 29.64 -26.95
N ALA A 742 11.15 30.12 -28.20
CA ALA A 742 11.86 29.55 -29.34
C ALA A 742 13.38 29.67 -29.21
N ARG A 743 13.90 30.79 -28.68
CA ARG A 743 15.34 30.95 -28.39
C ARG A 743 15.82 29.96 -27.32
N PHE A 744 15.02 29.75 -26.27
CA PHE A 744 15.31 28.76 -25.25
C PHE A 744 15.36 27.34 -25.83
N ALA A 745 14.34 26.95 -26.61
CA ALA A 745 14.28 25.65 -27.29
C ALA A 745 15.51 25.42 -28.18
N ALA A 746 15.90 26.44 -28.95
CA ALA A 746 17.07 26.38 -29.83
C ALA A 746 18.39 26.18 -29.05
N ALA A 747 18.54 26.84 -27.89
CA ALA A 747 19.75 26.69 -27.07
C ALA A 747 19.80 25.35 -26.33
N ALA A 748 18.65 24.85 -25.87
CA ALA A 748 18.52 23.51 -25.28
C ALA A 748 18.70 22.40 -26.33
N GLY A 749 18.42 22.70 -27.60
CA GLY A 749 18.49 21.74 -28.70
C GLY A 749 17.39 20.69 -28.65
N ALA A 750 16.24 21.03 -28.07
CA ALA A 750 15.04 20.20 -27.95
C ALA A 750 13.77 21.07 -27.80
N GLU A 751 12.60 20.49 -28.03
CA GLU A 751 11.33 21.18 -27.79
C GLU A 751 11.07 21.42 -26.30
N VAL A 752 10.41 22.53 -25.98
CA VAL A 752 9.99 22.86 -24.61
C VAL A 752 8.74 22.06 -24.24
N PRO A 753 8.75 21.28 -23.15
CA PRO A 753 7.58 20.53 -22.68
C PRO A 753 6.34 21.41 -22.45
N ALA A 754 5.16 20.87 -22.75
CA ALA A 754 3.89 21.60 -22.62
C ALA A 754 3.67 22.18 -21.21
N LYS A 755 4.03 21.44 -20.16
CA LYS A 755 3.93 21.86 -18.75
C LYS A 755 4.81 23.07 -18.42
N LEU A 756 6.02 23.17 -18.97
CA LEU A 756 6.89 24.33 -18.77
C LEU A 756 6.38 25.55 -19.54
N ARG A 757 5.82 25.35 -20.75
CA ARG A 757 5.15 26.43 -21.49
C ARG A 757 3.93 26.96 -20.74
N GLU A 758 3.13 26.06 -20.16
CA GLU A 758 1.99 26.43 -19.33
C GLU A 758 2.44 27.27 -18.12
N ALA A 759 3.46 26.84 -17.38
CA ALA A 759 4.01 27.59 -16.26
C ALA A 759 4.48 28.99 -16.69
N TRP A 760 5.20 29.11 -17.81
CA TRP A 760 5.64 30.40 -18.33
C TRP A 760 4.50 31.32 -18.77
N SER A 761 3.32 30.80 -19.11
CA SER A 761 2.16 31.63 -19.42
C SER A 761 1.69 32.49 -18.23
N HIS A 762 2.13 32.15 -17.00
CA HIS A 762 1.92 32.95 -15.78
C HIS A 762 3.10 33.88 -15.44
N GLY A 763 4.15 33.89 -16.27
CA GLY A 763 5.36 34.68 -16.08
C GLY A 763 6.36 34.07 -15.08
N PRO A 764 7.60 34.57 -15.04
CA PRO A 764 8.57 34.19 -14.02
C PRO A 764 8.12 34.66 -12.64
N LEU A 765 8.53 33.93 -11.60
CA LEU A 765 8.13 34.21 -10.22
C LEU A 765 9.33 34.07 -9.30
N ALA A 766 9.59 35.08 -8.46
CA ALA A 766 10.57 34.96 -7.41
C ALA A 766 9.98 35.37 -6.07
N TRP A 767 10.44 34.73 -5.01
CA TRP A 767 10.13 35.14 -3.64
C TRP A 767 11.38 35.18 -2.80
N GLN A 768 11.39 36.06 -1.81
CA GLN A 768 12.44 36.19 -0.83
C GLN A 768 11.82 36.47 0.55
N ILE A 769 12.38 35.85 1.58
CA ILE A 769 12.07 36.07 3.00
C ILE A 769 13.40 36.04 3.75
N GLY A 770 13.88 37.21 4.16
CA GLY A 770 15.25 37.36 4.70
C GLY A 770 16.31 36.89 3.70
N GLU A 771 17.18 35.96 4.12
CA GLU A 771 18.25 35.38 3.29
C GLU A 771 17.79 34.19 2.42
N ARG A 772 16.56 33.70 2.62
CA ARG A 772 15.98 32.59 1.85
C ARG A 772 15.18 33.12 0.69
N GLY A 773 15.25 32.44 -0.44
CA GLY A 773 14.47 32.79 -1.62
C GLY A 773 14.65 31.78 -2.72
N ARG A 774 13.70 31.77 -3.64
CA ARG A 774 13.71 30.95 -4.85
C ARG A 774 13.14 31.76 -6.01
N ALA A 775 13.62 31.48 -7.21
CA ALA A 775 13.13 32.09 -8.43
C ALA A 775 12.87 31.03 -9.50
N PHE A 776 11.64 30.98 -10.00
CA PHE A 776 11.27 30.37 -11.27
C PHE A 776 11.59 31.34 -12.41
N LEU A 777 12.53 30.95 -13.26
CA LEU A 777 13.15 31.81 -14.26
C LEU A 777 12.34 31.85 -15.56
N GLY A 778 12.33 33.01 -16.21
CA GLY A 778 11.84 33.14 -17.57
C GLY A 778 12.83 32.55 -18.59
N PRO A 779 12.42 32.32 -19.84
CA PRO A 779 13.29 31.73 -20.86
C PRO A 779 14.63 32.47 -21.04
N GLU A 780 14.62 33.79 -21.07
CA GLU A 780 15.83 34.62 -21.22
C GLU A 780 16.73 34.59 -19.99
N GLU A 781 16.14 34.53 -18.80
CA GLU A 781 16.89 34.46 -17.54
C GLU A 781 17.58 33.10 -17.41
N ALA A 782 16.87 32.03 -17.75
CA ALA A 782 17.42 30.68 -17.79
C ALA A 782 18.60 30.57 -18.77
N LEU A 783 18.46 31.14 -19.98
CA LEU A 783 19.55 31.22 -20.96
C LEU A 783 20.78 31.97 -20.44
N ALA A 784 20.56 33.06 -19.70
CA ALA A 784 21.65 33.83 -19.10
C ALA A 784 22.41 33.04 -18.02
N ARG A 785 21.81 32.01 -17.40
CA ARG A 785 22.46 31.12 -16.41
C ARG A 785 23.24 29.98 -17.04
N GLY A 786 22.93 29.61 -18.29
CA GLY A 786 23.58 28.51 -19.01
C GLY A 786 25.12 28.49 -18.90
N PRO A 787 25.84 29.58 -19.18
CA PRO A 787 27.31 29.59 -19.11
C PRO A 787 27.88 29.25 -17.72
N ALA A 788 27.23 29.71 -16.65
CA ALA A 788 27.67 29.44 -15.29
C ALA A 788 27.41 27.98 -14.91
N LEU A 789 26.27 27.43 -15.31
CA LEU A 789 25.95 26.00 -15.15
C LEU A 789 26.96 25.13 -15.89
N THR A 790 27.28 25.43 -17.16
CA THR A 790 28.29 24.70 -17.93
C THR A 790 29.65 24.71 -17.23
N ALA A 791 30.08 25.87 -16.71
CA ALA A 791 31.34 25.97 -15.98
C ALA A 791 31.34 25.15 -14.68
N ALA A 792 30.21 25.12 -13.95
CA ALA A 792 30.06 24.31 -12.74
C ALA A 792 30.12 22.81 -13.03
N VAL A 793 29.43 22.35 -14.09
CA VAL A 793 29.45 20.96 -14.57
C VAL A 793 30.87 20.57 -14.97
N GLU A 794 31.60 21.42 -15.71
CA GLU A 794 32.99 21.13 -16.08
C GLU A 794 33.94 21.08 -14.87
N ALA A 795 33.73 21.95 -13.88
CA ALA A 795 34.50 21.93 -12.64
C ALA A 795 34.25 20.66 -11.81
N LEU A 796 33.02 20.14 -11.83
CA LEU A 796 32.66 18.86 -11.20
C LEU A 796 33.28 17.69 -11.96
N ALA A 797 33.07 17.64 -13.29
CA ALA A 797 33.64 16.62 -14.17
C ALA A 797 35.17 16.54 -14.07
N GLY A 798 35.86 17.67 -13.89
CA GLY A 798 37.31 17.73 -13.67
C GLY A 798 37.81 17.08 -12.37
N LYS A 799 36.92 16.82 -11.40
CA LYS A 799 37.23 16.11 -10.15
C LYS A 799 36.92 14.62 -10.22
N MET A 800 36.25 14.16 -11.28
CA MET A 800 35.81 12.79 -11.46
C MET A 800 36.80 12.00 -12.31
N ARG A 801 36.69 10.66 -12.32
CA ARG A 801 37.48 9.84 -13.25
C ARG A 801 36.95 10.08 -14.67
N PRO A 802 37.78 9.97 -15.72
CA PRO A 802 37.33 10.19 -17.10
C PRO A 802 36.12 9.34 -17.51
N ALA A 803 36.01 8.10 -17.00
CA ALA A 803 34.88 7.21 -17.26
C ALA A 803 33.55 7.71 -16.68
N ASP A 804 33.59 8.49 -15.59
CA ASP A 804 32.40 9.03 -14.91
C ASP A 804 32.09 10.47 -15.39
N ALA A 805 33.12 11.19 -15.86
CA ALA A 805 33.02 12.59 -16.30
C ALA A 805 32.32 12.75 -17.67
N GLU A 806 32.55 11.85 -18.62
CA GLU A 806 31.94 11.93 -19.96
C GLU A 806 30.42 11.71 -19.95
N PRO A 807 29.86 10.72 -19.21
CA PRO A 807 28.41 10.60 -19.04
C PRO A 807 27.76 11.85 -18.45
N LEU A 808 28.38 12.46 -17.43
CA LEU A 808 27.89 13.70 -16.83
C LEU A 808 27.85 14.85 -17.84
N ARG A 809 28.90 15.03 -18.65
CA ARG A 809 28.94 16.05 -19.72
C ARG A 809 27.86 15.82 -20.77
N ALA A 810 27.68 14.58 -21.20
CA ALA A 810 26.67 14.22 -22.18
C ALA A 810 25.26 14.48 -21.65
N MET A 811 24.98 14.06 -20.41
CA MET A 811 23.69 14.28 -19.75
C MET A 811 23.38 15.77 -19.56
N MET A 812 24.37 16.58 -19.14
CA MET A 812 24.17 18.02 -18.88
C MET A 812 24.28 18.89 -20.14
N ALA A 813 24.46 18.28 -21.31
CA ALA A 813 24.56 19.02 -22.57
C ALA A 813 23.22 19.70 -22.91
N GLY A 814 23.25 21.03 -23.01
CA GLY A 814 22.05 21.84 -23.28
C GLY A 814 21.15 22.04 -22.06
N ALA A 815 21.53 21.57 -20.88
CA ALA A 815 20.77 21.79 -19.65
C ALA A 815 20.62 23.28 -19.33
N GLN A 816 19.44 23.68 -18.83
CA GLN A 816 19.12 25.05 -18.46
C GLN A 816 18.59 25.12 -17.04
N VAL A 817 18.96 26.17 -16.29
CA VAL A 817 18.43 26.41 -14.95
C VAL A 817 17.02 26.96 -15.08
N VAL A 818 16.03 26.30 -14.50
CA VAL A 818 14.63 26.77 -14.49
C VAL A 818 14.19 27.26 -13.12
N ILE A 819 14.79 26.73 -12.04
CA ILE A 819 14.61 27.26 -10.69
C ILE A 819 15.98 27.47 -10.05
N GLU A 820 16.18 28.65 -9.44
CA GLU A 820 17.38 28.98 -8.66
C GLU A 820 17.04 29.42 -7.23
N ASP A 821 18.04 29.45 -6.36
CA ASP A 821 17.93 29.97 -5.00
C ASP A 821 18.32 31.45 -4.88
N ALA A 822 18.17 32.03 -3.69
CA ALA A 822 18.56 33.42 -3.41
C ALA A 822 20.05 33.73 -3.65
N GLN A 823 20.90 32.70 -3.69
CA GLN A 823 22.32 32.81 -4.01
C GLN A 823 22.62 32.50 -5.50
N GLN A 824 21.58 32.42 -6.34
CA GLN A 824 21.64 32.07 -7.77
C GLN A 824 22.25 30.68 -8.02
N ARG A 825 22.16 29.78 -7.04
CA ARG A 825 22.53 28.39 -7.24
C ARG A 825 21.38 27.66 -7.92
N PRO A 826 21.64 26.82 -8.93
CA PRO A 826 20.59 26.04 -9.57
C PRO A 826 19.94 25.08 -8.57
N VAL A 827 18.63 24.91 -8.68
CA VAL A 827 17.82 24.00 -7.86
C VAL A 827 17.11 23.00 -8.73
N VAL A 828 16.48 23.47 -9.83
CA VAL A 828 15.85 22.59 -10.82
C VAL A 828 16.41 22.93 -12.19
N LEU A 829 16.82 21.90 -12.93
CA LEU A 829 17.28 22.01 -14.31
C LEU A 829 16.26 21.39 -15.27
N PHE A 830 16.13 22.00 -16.44
CA PHE A 830 15.60 21.33 -17.63
C PHE A 830 16.76 20.66 -18.36
N VAL A 831 16.70 19.35 -18.49
CA VAL A 831 17.74 18.51 -19.11
C VAL A 831 17.14 17.84 -20.36
N PRO A 832 17.39 18.42 -21.55
CA PRO A 832 16.71 18.01 -22.78
C PRO A 832 17.21 16.68 -23.37
N LYS A 833 18.43 16.26 -22.99
CA LYS A 833 19.15 15.13 -23.59
C LYS A 833 19.81 14.30 -22.51
N SER A 834 19.00 13.65 -21.67
CA SER A 834 19.52 12.60 -20.80
C SER A 834 19.61 11.28 -21.59
N PRO A 835 20.81 10.81 -21.99
CA PRO A 835 20.94 9.54 -22.70
C PRO A 835 20.53 8.33 -21.86
N GLN A 836 20.23 8.52 -20.57
CA GLN A 836 19.91 7.46 -19.61
C GLN A 836 18.40 7.28 -19.38
N ARG A 837 17.53 8.22 -19.82
CA ARG A 837 16.08 8.18 -19.53
C ARG A 837 15.27 8.30 -20.83
N LYS A 838 14.78 7.18 -21.35
CA LYS A 838 13.91 7.10 -22.55
C LYS A 838 12.43 7.33 -22.24
N ASP A 839 12.07 7.53 -20.97
CA ASP A 839 10.69 7.64 -20.50
C ASP A 839 10.13 9.07 -20.51
N GLY A 840 10.86 10.04 -21.09
CA GLY A 840 10.41 11.41 -21.26
C GLY A 840 10.56 12.31 -20.02
N ARG A 841 11.24 11.84 -18.95
CA ARG A 841 11.55 12.65 -17.76
C ARG A 841 12.72 13.59 -18.04
N VAL A 842 12.48 14.90 -17.93
CA VAL A 842 13.41 15.96 -18.41
C VAL A 842 13.69 17.04 -17.37
N PHE A 843 13.13 16.94 -16.17
CA PHE A 843 13.42 17.87 -15.07
C PHE A 843 14.16 17.13 -13.97
N VAL A 844 15.13 17.80 -13.34
CA VAL A 844 15.97 17.19 -12.31
C VAL A 844 16.18 18.17 -11.15
N GLU A 845 16.10 17.67 -9.91
CA GLU A 845 16.61 18.42 -8.75
C GLU A 845 18.14 18.39 -8.79
N TYR A 846 18.78 19.54 -8.59
CA TYR A 846 20.22 19.65 -8.75
C TYR A 846 20.88 20.19 -7.49
N GLU A 847 21.71 19.36 -6.88
CA GLU A 847 22.67 19.78 -5.87
C GLU A 847 24.11 19.52 -6.38
N VAL A 848 24.94 20.56 -6.37
CA VAL A 848 26.31 20.55 -6.94
C VAL A 848 27.23 19.48 -6.28
N SER A 849 26.87 19.00 -5.09
CA SER A 849 27.62 17.97 -4.35
C SER A 849 27.16 16.54 -4.59
N GLU A 850 26.02 16.32 -5.22
CA GLU A 850 25.49 14.97 -5.43
C GLU A 850 26.15 14.32 -6.67
N PRO A 851 26.51 13.03 -6.58
CA PRO A 851 26.92 12.28 -7.75
C PRO A 851 25.78 12.23 -8.78
N PRO A 852 26.08 12.12 -10.09
CA PRO A 852 25.07 12.10 -11.15
C PRO A 852 23.99 11.03 -10.98
N ASP A 853 24.32 9.94 -10.30
CA ASP A 853 23.45 8.78 -10.11
C ASP A 853 22.43 8.94 -8.97
N ASP A 854 22.63 9.93 -8.09
CA ASP A 854 21.68 10.31 -7.04
C ASP A 854 20.68 11.39 -7.51
N LEU A 855 20.85 11.89 -8.74
CA LEU A 855 19.97 12.92 -9.31
C LEU A 855 18.57 12.35 -9.61
N TRP A 856 17.56 12.95 -8.99
CA TRP A 856 16.17 12.58 -9.16
C TRP A 856 15.52 13.26 -10.38
N PHE A 857 15.13 12.47 -11.39
CA PHE A 857 14.43 12.98 -12.60
C PHE A 857 12.94 12.71 -12.55
N GLU A 858 12.16 13.67 -13.06
CA GLU A 858 10.70 13.62 -13.11
C GLU A 858 10.16 14.27 -14.40
N GLY A 859 9.00 13.82 -14.86
CA GLY A 859 8.28 14.39 -16.02
C GLY A 859 7.19 15.39 -15.59
N SER A 860 6.78 15.30 -14.33
CA SER A 860 5.89 16.23 -13.64
C SER A 860 6.63 17.52 -13.25
N PHE A 861 6.43 18.60 -14.01
CA PHE A 861 6.98 19.90 -13.65
C PHE A 861 6.18 20.56 -12.51
N GLU A 862 4.89 20.27 -12.42
CA GLU A 862 4.01 20.70 -11.32
C GLU A 862 4.56 20.26 -9.96
N TRP A 863 5.07 19.02 -9.86
CA TRP A 863 5.72 18.52 -8.66
C TRP A 863 6.93 19.36 -8.26
N PHE A 864 7.80 19.74 -9.22
CA PHE A 864 8.95 20.61 -8.95
C PHE A 864 8.56 22.03 -8.53
N ILE A 865 7.48 22.59 -9.08
CA ILE A 865 6.97 23.89 -8.59
C ILE A 865 6.48 23.72 -7.15
N ALA A 866 5.72 22.67 -6.84
CA ALA A 866 5.24 22.42 -5.49
C ALA A 866 6.39 22.21 -4.50
N GLU A 867 7.35 21.32 -4.81
CA GLU A 867 8.40 20.88 -3.89
C GLU A 867 9.59 21.85 -3.82
N SER A 868 10.00 22.45 -4.93
CA SER A 868 11.21 23.30 -4.98
C SER A 868 10.91 24.81 -4.88
N LEU A 869 9.66 25.23 -5.12
CA LEU A 869 9.23 26.64 -5.04
C LEU A 869 8.21 26.88 -3.91
N GLY A 870 7.12 26.09 -3.86
CA GLY A 870 6.02 26.25 -2.91
C GLY A 870 6.36 25.84 -1.48
N ARG A 871 6.75 24.58 -1.28
CA ARG A 871 7.12 24.05 0.05
C ARG A 871 8.23 24.86 0.74
N PRO A 872 9.31 25.29 0.06
CA PRO A 872 10.34 26.09 0.69
C PRO A 872 9.87 27.51 1.04
N PHE A 873 8.91 28.07 0.30
CA PHE A 873 8.26 29.33 0.66
C PHE A 873 7.50 29.20 1.97
N VAL A 874 6.68 28.16 2.12
CA VAL A 874 5.88 27.95 3.33
C VAL A 874 6.78 27.61 4.53
N ALA A 875 7.83 26.82 4.32
CA ALA A 875 8.85 26.57 5.35
C ALA A 875 9.53 27.88 5.79
N ALA A 876 9.92 28.73 4.84
CA ALA A 876 10.52 30.04 5.12
C ALA A 876 9.56 30.98 5.85
N LEU A 877 8.26 30.98 5.51
CA LEU A 877 7.22 31.71 6.26
C LEU A 877 7.18 31.25 7.72
N GLY A 878 7.13 29.93 7.96
CA GLY A 878 7.06 29.36 9.29
C GLY A 878 8.31 29.58 10.14
N GLU A 879 9.48 29.77 9.52
CA GLU A 879 10.73 30.13 10.19
C GLU A 879 10.84 31.62 10.48
N ALA A 880 10.49 32.48 9.51
CA ALA A 880 10.55 33.92 9.65
C ALA A 880 9.49 34.46 10.63
N CYS A 881 8.30 33.85 10.62
CA CYS A 881 7.25 34.15 11.59
C CYS A 881 6.73 32.85 12.23
N PRO A 882 7.42 32.34 13.27
CA PRO A 882 7.00 31.14 13.99
C PRO A 882 5.66 31.27 14.71
N ASP A 883 5.08 32.48 14.75
CA ASP A 883 3.72 32.75 15.24
C ASP A 883 2.66 32.23 14.26
N LEU A 884 2.95 32.11 12.96
CA LEU A 884 2.00 31.57 11.97
C LEU A 884 1.64 30.10 12.23
N ARG A 885 2.52 29.36 12.90
CA ARG A 885 2.32 27.94 13.24
C ARG A 885 1.21 27.78 14.27
N GLY A 886 0.23 26.95 13.93
CA GLY A 886 -0.92 26.60 14.76
C GLY A 886 -1.96 27.69 14.97
N LEU A 887 -1.79 28.88 14.39
CA LEU A 887 -2.91 29.81 14.29
C LEU A 887 -3.96 29.22 13.37
N PRO A 888 -5.26 29.39 13.63
CA PRO A 888 -6.28 28.99 12.67
C PRO A 888 -6.20 29.80 11.39
N TYR A 889 -6.67 29.23 10.28
CA TYR A 889 -6.99 29.98 9.07
C TYR A 889 -7.82 31.24 9.40
N GLY A 890 -7.47 32.37 8.80
CA GLY A 890 -8.12 33.66 9.04
C GLY A 890 -7.65 34.41 10.29
N ALA A 891 -6.73 33.85 11.09
CA ALA A 891 -6.19 34.56 12.25
C ALA A 891 -5.48 35.85 11.83
N ARG A 892 -5.94 36.97 12.40
CA ARG A 892 -5.39 38.30 12.09
C ARG A 892 -4.36 38.69 13.15
N ARG A 893 -3.30 39.36 12.73
CA ARG A 893 -2.35 39.98 13.64
C ARG A 893 -3.03 41.13 14.39
N HIS A 894 -2.99 41.09 15.73
CA HIS A 894 -3.30 42.24 16.58
C HIS A 894 -2.60 42.13 17.94
N GLU A 895 -2.51 43.23 18.67
CA GLU A 895 -1.82 43.35 19.98
C GLU A 895 -2.41 42.46 21.11
N GLY A 896 -3.58 41.86 20.88
CA GLY A 896 -4.28 41.04 21.87
C GLY A 896 -3.83 39.58 21.91
N VAL A 897 -3.07 39.12 20.91
CA VAL A 897 -2.57 37.74 20.84
C VAL A 897 -1.43 37.57 21.84
N VAL A 898 -1.54 36.60 22.75
CA VAL A 898 -0.57 36.33 23.82
C VAL A 898 0.05 34.95 23.63
N ARG A 899 1.38 34.90 23.43
CA ARG A 899 2.17 33.66 23.37
C ARG A 899 3.01 33.49 24.63
N ARG A 900 3.02 32.28 25.20
CA ARG A 900 3.92 31.90 26.29
C ARG A 900 4.53 30.54 26.00
N ARG A 901 5.87 30.48 25.98
CA ARG A 901 6.63 29.25 25.81
C ARG A 901 7.29 28.84 27.12
N TYR A 902 7.25 27.56 27.43
CA TYR A 902 7.81 26.95 28.62
C TYR A 902 8.70 25.77 28.23
N THR A 903 9.69 25.45 29.07
CA THR A 903 10.61 24.33 28.86
C THR A 903 10.79 23.49 30.13
N GLN A 904 10.98 22.18 29.95
CA GLN A 904 11.24 21.22 31.02
C GLN A 904 11.93 19.98 30.46
N GLY A 905 13.09 19.59 30.99
CA GLY A 905 13.72 18.28 30.71
C GLY A 905 13.92 17.97 29.22
N GLY A 906 14.44 18.91 28.43
CA GLY A 906 14.64 18.71 26.99
C GLY A 906 13.37 18.81 26.14
N LYS A 907 12.23 19.20 26.74
CA LYS A 907 10.95 19.42 26.06
C LYS A 907 10.52 20.89 26.14
N PHE A 908 9.63 21.29 25.24
CA PHE A 908 8.92 22.56 25.31
C PHE A 908 7.40 22.34 25.32
N TRP A 909 6.70 23.30 25.93
CA TRP A 909 5.26 23.46 25.87
C TRP A 909 4.98 24.94 25.62
N GLU A 910 4.08 25.25 24.73
CA GLU A 910 3.75 26.61 24.32
C GLU A 910 2.25 26.76 24.28
N VAL A 911 1.78 27.96 24.61
CA VAL A 911 0.38 28.31 24.53
C VAL A 911 0.22 29.68 23.88
N VAL A 912 -0.67 29.78 22.92
CA VAL A 912 -1.08 31.01 22.25
C VAL A 912 -2.56 31.25 22.56
N LEU A 913 -2.89 32.46 22.98
CA LEU A 913 -4.26 32.94 23.15
C LEU A 913 -4.52 34.03 22.13
N ASP A 914 -5.60 33.90 21.37
CA ASP A 914 -6.23 35.01 20.69
C ASP A 914 -7.62 35.25 21.31
N PRO A 915 -7.81 36.34 22.05
CA PRO A 915 -9.10 36.65 22.65
C PRO A 915 -10.15 36.98 21.58
N ARG A 916 -9.82 37.72 20.52
CA ARG A 916 -10.79 38.16 19.49
C ARG A 916 -11.19 37.01 18.56
N GLY A 917 -10.24 36.14 18.26
CA GLY A 917 -10.47 34.88 17.58
C GLY A 917 -11.13 33.81 18.46
N ALA A 918 -11.31 34.10 19.77
CA ALA A 918 -11.86 33.20 20.77
C ALA A 918 -11.22 31.79 20.74
N PHE A 919 -9.89 31.71 20.71
CA PHE A 919 -9.20 30.42 20.69
C PHE A 919 -7.96 30.38 21.58
N VAL A 920 -7.61 29.16 22.00
CA VAL A 920 -6.35 28.82 22.66
C VAL A 920 -5.69 27.70 21.85
N LEU A 921 -4.45 27.90 21.46
CA LEU A 921 -3.59 26.91 20.83
C LEU A 921 -2.53 26.45 21.82
N THR A 922 -2.28 25.15 21.90
CA THR A 922 -1.11 24.61 22.61
C THR A 922 -0.19 23.84 21.68
N ARG A 923 1.13 23.99 21.82
CA ARG A 923 2.14 23.20 21.12
C ARG A 923 3.10 22.54 22.09
N SER A 924 3.48 21.29 21.88
CA SER A 924 4.45 20.61 22.74
C SER A 924 5.33 19.61 22.01
N GLY A 925 6.59 19.47 22.43
CA GLY A 925 7.53 18.53 21.79
C GLY A 925 8.90 18.51 22.45
N LYS A 926 9.84 17.77 21.85
CA LYS A 926 11.26 17.85 22.21
C LYS A 926 11.82 19.21 21.75
N LEU A 927 12.77 19.77 22.49
CA LEU A 927 13.50 20.96 22.05
C LEU A 927 14.19 20.64 20.71
N GLY A 928 14.03 21.51 19.73
CA GLY A 928 14.51 21.32 18.37
C GLY A 928 13.53 20.61 17.42
N ALA A 929 12.46 19.99 17.92
CA ALA A 929 11.39 19.43 17.09
C ALA A 929 10.26 20.45 16.83
N ALA A 930 9.51 20.28 15.75
CA ALA A 930 8.31 21.08 15.45
C ALA A 930 7.25 20.99 16.56
N GLY A 931 7.07 19.79 17.14
CA GLY A 931 6.09 19.51 18.19
C GLY A 931 4.68 19.27 17.66
N SER A 932 3.79 18.78 18.51
CA SER A 932 2.37 18.54 18.19
C SER A 932 1.51 19.71 18.67
N GLU A 933 0.54 20.10 17.84
CA GLU A 933 -0.34 21.25 18.06
C GLU A 933 -1.76 20.81 18.43
N LYS A 934 -2.46 21.62 19.22
CA LYS A 934 -3.87 21.44 19.55
C LYS A 934 -4.55 22.78 19.64
N LEU A 935 -5.44 23.06 18.68
CA LEU A 935 -6.27 24.25 18.64
C LEU A 935 -7.58 23.99 19.41
N ARG A 936 -8.00 24.95 20.23
CA ARG A 936 -9.30 24.96 20.89
C ARG A 936 -10.02 26.28 20.62
N ARG A 937 -11.02 26.25 19.74
CA ARG A 937 -11.98 27.35 19.58
C ARG A 937 -12.99 27.33 20.73
N LEU A 938 -13.39 28.50 21.21
CA LEU A 938 -14.19 28.71 22.42
C LEU A 938 -15.33 29.68 22.12
N ALA A 939 -16.34 29.73 22.99
CA ALA A 939 -17.58 30.46 22.70
C ALA A 939 -17.40 31.99 22.71
N GLY A 940 -16.31 32.50 23.27
CA GLY A 940 -16.00 33.93 23.28
C GLY A 940 -14.68 34.26 23.98
N GLU A 941 -14.35 35.55 23.99
CA GLU A 941 -13.05 36.05 24.46
C GLU A 941 -12.76 35.69 25.93
N ASP A 942 -13.77 35.81 26.80
CA ASP A 942 -13.65 35.55 28.24
C ASP A 942 -13.35 34.07 28.53
N GLU A 943 -13.97 33.16 27.78
CA GLU A 943 -13.73 31.72 27.92
C GLU A 943 -12.32 31.37 27.45
N ALA A 944 -11.86 31.96 26.34
CA ALA A 944 -10.49 31.82 25.85
C ALA A 944 -9.46 32.28 26.88
N ARG A 945 -9.69 33.44 27.50
CA ARG A 945 -8.84 33.93 28.59
C ARG A 945 -8.81 32.97 29.76
N ALA A 946 -9.97 32.50 30.22
CA ALA A 946 -10.07 31.60 31.37
C ALA A 946 -9.37 30.26 31.13
N VAL A 947 -9.52 29.68 29.93
CA VAL A 947 -8.85 28.43 29.54
C VAL A 947 -7.35 28.64 29.45
N PHE A 948 -6.89 29.73 28.84
CA PHE A 948 -5.46 30.07 28.77
C PHE A 948 -4.82 30.21 30.15
N ASP A 949 -5.43 31.01 31.03
CA ASP A 949 -4.91 31.25 32.38
C ASP A 949 -4.86 29.97 33.21
N LYS A 950 -5.88 29.11 33.06
CA LYS A 950 -5.90 27.77 33.68
C LYS A 950 -4.74 26.91 33.17
N MET A 951 -4.55 26.79 31.87
CA MET A 951 -3.48 25.98 31.28
C MET A 951 -2.09 26.45 31.71
N VAL A 952 -1.87 27.77 31.74
CA VAL A 952 -0.61 28.35 32.23
C VAL A 952 -0.38 28.01 33.70
N LYS A 953 -1.41 28.16 34.55
CA LYS A 953 -1.31 27.84 35.97
C LYS A 953 -0.98 26.37 36.18
N ASP A 954 -1.69 25.48 35.50
CA ASP A 954 -1.50 24.02 35.60
C ASP A 954 -0.07 23.64 35.18
N LYS A 955 0.41 24.12 34.03
CA LYS A 955 1.77 23.83 33.53
C LYS A 955 2.86 24.41 34.42
N THR A 956 2.67 25.62 34.94
CA THR A 956 3.63 26.21 35.89
C THR A 956 3.71 25.37 37.18
N SER A 957 2.58 24.82 37.65
CA SER A 957 2.54 23.96 38.84
C SER A 957 3.21 22.59 38.63
N GLU A 958 3.26 22.10 37.39
CA GLU A 958 4.00 20.88 36.98
C GLU A 958 5.52 21.11 36.87
N GLY A 959 6.03 22.31 37.20
CA GLY A 959 7.46 22.61 37.21
C GLY A 959 8.04 23.06 35.87
N TRP A 960 7.18 23.37 34.88
CA TRP A 960 7.61 23.97 33.62
C TRP A 960 8.07 25.41 33.83
N LYS A 961 9.19 25.80 33.22
CA LYS A 961 9.77 27.14 33.36
C LYS A 961 9.51 27.95 32.11
N LEU A 962 9.05 29.20 32.26
CA LEU A 962 8.89 30.11 31.13
C LEU A 962 10.24 30.28 30.43
N ALA A 963 10.28 30.02 29.13
CA ALA A 963 11.44 30.24 28.28
C ALA A 963 11.75 31.74 28.26
N LYS A 964 13.04 32.09 28.32
CA LYS A 964 13.50 33.47 28.23
C LYS A 964 13.50 33.96 26.80
#